data_AF-A0AAU1RRF0-F1
#
_entry.id   AF-A0AAU1RRF0-F1
#
_cell.length_a   1.000
_cell.length_b   1.000
_cell.length_c   1.000
_cell.angle_alpha   90.00
_cell.angle_beta   90.00
_cell.angle_gamma   90.00
#
_symmetry.space_group_name_H-M   'P 1'
#
loop_
_entity.id
_entity.type
_entity.pdbx_description
1 polymer ?
#
loop_
_entity_poly.entity_id
_entity_poly.type
_entity_poly.pdbx_seq_one_letter_code
_entity_poly.pdbx_strand_id
1 'polypeptide(L)'
;MPNNRNTHPDANEQEGLFAAVDALLEEVAQDPLPHPDERKRLREAAGLSQDQIAKALTVRRETVTSWETGRTSPRPPKRAAYARLLEGLSTLHPVNGVNAVNATAPQPPMPTPMAHAESTALPTPAPETPAPVAQPEPPTPHPGSGAEPQFREGAGSGRAPQAPTRTRTAPPTPHRSPGPKSQPPTPTTPPAGNGPLAVLDGAGHAHTTGGLILDHPTTGGLPSLISWALGPAADLRSPRLHRNGKDGDPLLVLTPAATEALGLPLTLEDRRALRLPDNHPTLKQLAKSKWQLTRRGFGPWARVYRPATPTTGRQCVQLAVLPWGALDPRAWGEDTADLPAPELAELLSTYASRVLTPRGSTAVTGLELMTALRPPTRAARNAETNTWESAPVPGSLTRPVDPAPPEAPDEHPVVASLYPRSHQRTPDQVLDEEAYDWIRDPELLTDEECTRTHAVGIDVNMAFAAAANRLTVGLGPATHTKSPRFDPTAPGCWLADLSSISLDPRLPSPFTPHGKPPTGPAWYATPTLAYAQELGHEVHPTEAWLRPECGPYLDAWYTRLRDAYMATMADLGVTSAMPEPEFLKAMTTHKQDAPIPTAVLSAIKSTVKGGIGKLRERPQGAGYRPGERWPALERPTWRPDIRAAVISTARVNMHRKMNKLATTAGLHPIAVLSDCAVYLSDGPGPLDFLPRTPDGKPLPGGFRLGVSPGMVKHEGTQPLLWAVGMLDEGLNPARHIKGHDAAADGE
;
A
#
# COMPACT_ATOMS: atom_id res chain seq x y z
N MET A 1 60.18 -7.22 40.34
CA MET A 1 59.79 -5.79 40.30
C MET A 1 59.38 -5.43 38.87
N PRO A 2 58.47 -4.46 38.67
CA PRO A 2 57.43 -4.51 37.63
C PRO A 2 57.90 -3.84 36.31
N ASN A 3 57.41 -4.21 35.12
CA ASN A 3 56.04 -4.15 34.56
C ASN A 3 55.71 -2.80 33.88
N ASN A 4 55.02 -2.97 32.75
CA ASN A 4 54.01 -2.09 32.14
C ASN A 4 54.42 -1.21 30.95
N ARG A 5 53.95 -1.62 29.77
CA ARG A 5 53.37 -0.73 28.75
C ARG A 5 52.35 -1.53 27.91
N ASN A 6 51.11 -1.59 28.41
CA ASN A 6 49.97 -1.91 27.55
C ASN A 6 49.85 -0.85 26.45
N THR A 7 49.89 -1.27 25.19
CA THR A 7 49.29 -0.54 24.07
C THR A 7 48.01 -1.27 23.69
N HIS A 8 46.85 -0.67 23.98
CA HIS A 8 45.55 -1.26 23.67
C HIS A 8 45.35 -1.37 22.14
N PRO A 9 44.86 -2.51 21.62
CA PRO A 9 44.50 -2.62 20.20
C PRO A 9 43.29 -1.72 19.84
N ASP A 10 42.39 -1.49 20.80
CA ASP A 10 41.13 -0.77 20.64
C ASP A 10 41.32 0.68 20.12
N ALA A 11 42.43 1.34 20.48
CA ALA A 11 42.70 2.72 20.07
C ALA A 11 42.91 2.87 18.55
N ASN A 12 43.54 1.87 17.93
CA ASN A 12 43.85 1.87 16.49
C ASN A 12 42.60 1.50 15.65
N GLU A 13 41.72 0.66 16.20
CA GLU A 13 40.41 0.36 15.61
C GLU A 13 39.46 1.55 15.74
N GLN A 14 39.48 2.25 16.88
CA GLN A 14 38.69 3.47 17.08
C GLN A 14 39.15 4.63 16.18
N GLU A 15 40.46 4.84 15.98
CA GLU A 15 40.97 5.79 14.99
C GLU A 15 40.59 5.40 13.55
N GLY A 16 40.62 4.10 13.22
CA GLY A 16 40.13 3.59 11.93
C GLY A 16 38.63 3.82 11.70
N LEU A 17 37.81 3.65 12.73
CA LEU A 17 36.37 3.92 12.70
C LEU A 17 36.07 5.43 12.57
N PHE A 18 36.81 6.29 13.28
CA PHE A 18 36.66 7.74 13.10
C PHE A 18 37.09 8.18 11.69
N ALA A 19 38.19 7.65 11.14
CA ALA A 19 38.58 7.94 9.76
C ALA A 19 37.54 7.46 8.73
N ALA A 20 36.85 6.34 8.98
CA ALA A 20 35.76 5.86 8.14
C ALA A 20 34.48 6.73 8.27
N VAL A 21 34.17 7.21 9.47
CA VAL A 21 33.05 8.15 9.71
C VAL A 21 33.34 9.51 9.09
N ASP A 22 34.55 10.06 9.22
CA ASP A 22 34.94 11.32 8.61
C ASP A 22 34.91 11.22 7.07
N ALA A 23 35.34 10.09 6.49
CA ALA A 23 35.20 9.84 5.05
C ALA A 23 33.72 9.77 4.60
N LEU A 24 32.83 9.20 5.42
CA LEU A 24 31.38 9.18 5.18
C LEU A 24 30.75 10.58 5.30
N LEU A 25 31.16 11.36 6.30
CA LEU A 25 30.71 12.74 6.47
C LEU A 25 31.20 13.64 5.33
N GLU A 26 32.44 13.45 4.87
CA GLU A 26 32.97 14.16 3.71
C GLU A 26 32.29 13.72 2.40
N GLU A 27 31.87 12.45 2.27
CA GLU A 27 31.05 11.97 1.14
C GLU A 27 29.63 12.57 1.14
N VAL A 28 28.99 12.68 2.31
CA VAL A 28 27.69 13.34 2.49
C VAL A 28 27.78 14.86 2.24
N ALA A 29 28.95 15.47 2.47
CA ALA A 29 29.20 16.89 2.20
C ALA A 29 29.51 17.22 0.73
N GLN A 30 29.68 16.24 -0.16
CA GLN A 30 29.90 16.49 -1.60
C GLN A 30 28.59 16.75 -2.34
N ASP A 31 28.58 17.77 -3.22
CA ASP A 31 27.45 18.00 -4.12
C ASP A 31 27.11 16.74 -4.96
N PRO A 32 25.80 16.46 -5.15
CA PRO A 32 25.36 15.29 -5.91
C PRO A 32 25.64 15.48 -7.40
N LEU A 33 26.41 14.56 -7.98
CA LEU A 33 26.54 14.48 -9.43
C LEU A 33 25.18 14.12 -10.07
N PRO A 34 24.87 14.62 -11.28
CA PRO A 34 23.68 14.22 -12.04
C PRO A 34 23.52 12.70 -12.17
N HIS A 35 22.31 12.20 -12.42
CA HIS A 35 22.06 10.77 -12.65
C HIS A 35 22.96 10.22 -13.78
N PRO A 36 23.47 8.98 -13.73
CA PRO A 36 24.38 8.45 -14.75
C PRO A 36 23.89 8.63 -16.19
N ASP A 37 22.59 8.43 -16.46
CA ASP A 37 21.97 8.69 -17.77
C ASP A 37 22.05 10.15 -18.21
N GLU A 38 21.91 11.09 -17.28
CA GLU A 38 22.06 12.52 -17.56
C GLU A 38 23.51 12.87 -17.87
N ARG A 39 24.49 12.22 -17.22
CA ARG A 39 25.93 12.37 -17.55
C ARG A 39 26.18 11.95 -19.00
N LYS A 40 25.63 10.80 -19.38
CA LYS A 40 25.70 10.27 -20.75
C LYS A 40 25.00 11.18 -21.75
N ARG A 41 23.77 11.64 -21.46
CA ARG A 41 23.01 12.58 -22.30
C ARG A 41 23.77 13.88 -22.54
N LEU A 42 24.33 14.47 -21.48
CA LEU A 42 25.10 15.72 -21.56
C LEU A 42 26.35 15.57 -22.43
N ARG A 43 27.10 14.47 -22.26
CA ARG A 43 28.23 14.14 -23.13
C ARG A 43 27.81 14.00 -24.59
N GLU A 44 26.73 13.27 -24.86
CA GLU A 44 26.27 12.96 -26.22
C GLU A 44 25.67 14.19 -26.93
N ALA A 45 24.91 15.02 -26.22
CA ALA A 45 24.40 16.30 -26.71
C ALA A 45 25.53 17.29 -27.07
N ALA A 46 26.65 17.23 -26.33
CA ALA A 46 27.86 18.00 -26.59
C ALA A 46 28.77 17.42 -27.70
N GLY A 47 28.41 16.28 -28.30
CA GLY A 47 29.22 15.61 -29.32
C GLY A 47 30.56 15.04 -28.82
N LEU A 48 30.71 14.86 -27.49
CA LEU A 48 31.95 14.40 -26.88
C LEU A 48 32.03 12.87 -26.81
N SER A 49 33.20 12.31 -27.08
CA SER A 49 33.49 10.89 -26.84
C SER A 49 33.94 10.64 -25.41
N GLN A 50 33.73 9.41 -24.92
CA GLN A 50 34.25 8.98 -23.61
C GLN A 50 35.78 9.10 -23.54
N ASP A 51 36.49 8.92 -24.67
CA ASP A 51 37.95 9.10 -24.75
C ASP A 51 38.39 10.57 -24.59
N GLN A 52 37.61 11.53 -25.11
CA GLN A 52 37.90 12.95 -24.93
C GLN A 52 37.77 13.37 -23.45
N ILE A 53 36.72 12.90 -22.77
CA ILE A 53 36.55 13.12 -21.32
C ILE A 53 37.65 12.39 -20.52
N ALA A 54 37.95 11.13 -20.89
CA ALA A 54 38.97 10.35 -20.20
C ALA A 54 40.37 10.99 -20.30
N LYS A 55 40.73 11.50 -21.49
CA LYS A 55 41.96 12.25 -21.72
C LYS A 55 41.99 13.56 -20.93
N ALA A 56 40.89 14.32 -20.87
CA ALA A 56 40.80 15.57 -20.12
C ALA A 56 40.95 15.36 -18.60
N LEU A 57 40.42 14.24 -18.06
CA LEU A 57 40.44 13.92 -16.63
C LEU A 57 41.59 12.99 -16.21
N THR A 58 42.48 12.65 -17.16
CA THR A 58 43.60 11.69 -16.97
C THR A 58 43.12 10.38 -16.33
N VAL A 59 42.13 9.73 -16.96
CA VAL A 59 41.62 8.40 -16.62
C VAL A 59 41.59 7.50 -17.86
N ARG A 60 41.28 6.22 -17.67
CA ARG A 60 41.01 5.32 -18.80
C ARG A 60 39.56 5.49 -19.27
N ARG A 61 39.29 5.13 -20.53
CA ARG A 61 37.95 5.22 -21.13
C ARG A 61 36.90 4.45 -20.31
N GLU A 62 37.24 3.25 -19.88
CA GLU A 62 36.38 2.32 -19.13
C GLU A 62 35.99 2.89 -17.76
N THR A 63 36.81 3.78 -17.20
CA THR A 63 36.50 4.53 -15.98
C THR A 63 35.37 5.52 -16.21
N VAL A 64 35.39 6.27 -17.33
CA VAL A 64 34.28 7.17 -17.71
C VAL A 64 33.02 6.36 -18.04
N THR A 65 33.17 5.23 -18.75
CA THR A 65 32.04 4.31 -19.00
C THR A 65 31.41 3.85 -17.69
N SER A 66 32.21 3.46 -16.69
CA SER A 66 31.71 2.99 -15.38
C SER A 66 31.04 4.10 -14.54
N TRP A 67 31.40 5.37 -14.76
CA TRP A 67 30.72 6.53 -14.17
C TRP A 67 29.42 6.91 -14.89
N GLU A 68 29.32 6.65 -16.19
CA GLU A 68 28.10 6.85 -17.01
C GLU A 68 27.10 5.70 -16.86
N THR A 69 27.53 4.50 -16.46
CA THR A 69 26.63 3.37 -16.14
C THR A 69 26.33 3.24 -14.64
N GLY A 70 26.79 4.17 -13.80
CA GLY A 70 26.59 4.14 -12.35
C GLY A 70 27.33 3.03 -11.58
N ARG A 71 28.12 2.20 -12.26
CA ARG A 71 28.86 1.06 -11.65
C ARG A 71 29.91 1.54 -10.64
N THR A 72 30.50 2.72 -10.85
CA THR A 72 31.40 3.36 -9.90
C THR A 72 31.18 4.87 -9.87
N SER A 73 31.52 5.50 -8.74
CA SER A 73 31.52 6.97 -8.61
C SER A 73 32.95 7.52 -8.74
N PRO A 74 33.15 8.70 -9.36
CA PRO A 74 34.43 9.38 -9.37
C PRO A 74 34.81 9.83 -7.95
N ARG A 75 36.08 9.63 -7.58
CA ARG A 75 36.67 10.10 -6.33
C ARG A 75 37.36 11.47 -6.51
N PRO A 76 37.57 12.27 -5.44
CA PRO A 76 38.43 13.44 -5.49
C PRO A 76 39.86 13.09 -5.99
N PRO A 77 40.57 14.02 -6.67
CA PRO A 77 40.12 15.33 -7.14
C PRO A 77 39.30 15.27 -8.45
N LYS A 78 39.24 14.10 -9.10
CA LYS A 78 38.64 13.93 -10.44
C LYS A 78 37.13 14.16 -10.45
N ARG A 79 36.45 13.89 -9.33
CA ARG A 79 35.02 14.22 -9.12
C ARG A 79 34.71 15.69 -9.38
N ALA A 80 35.49 16.62 -8.82
CA ALA A 80 35.23 18.05 -8.96
C ALA A 80 35.39 18.54 -10.41
N ALA A 81 36.43 18.05 -11.11
CA ALA A 81 36.63 18.35 -12.53
C ALA A 81 35.52 17.77 -13.42
N TYR A 82 35.01 16.58 -13.10
CA TYR A 82 33.88 15.97 -13.82
C TYR A 82 32.54 16.66 -13.53
N ALA A 83 32.29 17.06 -12.27
CA ALA A 83 31.12 17.85 -11.89
C ALA A 83 31.05 19.16 -12.68
N ARG A 84 32.15 19.92 -12.69
CA ARG A 84 32.28 21.19 -13.42
C ARG A 84 32.10 21.03 -14.93
N LEU A 85 32.57 19.92 -15.50
CA LEU A 85 32.32 19.60 -16.92
C LEU A 85 30.82 19.42 -17.16
N LEU A 86 30.15 18.59 -16.35
CA LEU A 86 28.72 18.30 -16.50
C LEU A 86 27.84 19.53 -16.26
N GLU A 87 28.19 20.42 -15.33
CA GLU A 87 27.52 21.70 -15.09
C GLU A 87 27.66 22.67 -16.29
N GLY A 88 28.86 22.74 -16.88
CA GLY A 88 29.07 23.49 -18.12
C GLY A 88 28.24 22.94 -19.29
N LEU A 89 28.18 21.61 -19.43
CA LEU A 89 27.39 20.96 -20.47
C LEU A 89 25.88 21.10 -20.24
N SER A 90 25.38 21.09 -19.01
CA SER A 90 23.95 21.25 -18.71
C SER A 90 23.46 22.67 -18.98
N THR A 91 24.33 23.66 -18.78
CA THR A 91 24.08 25.06 -19.16
C THR A 91 24.01 25.24 -20.68
N LEU A 92 24.83 24.50 -21.45
CA LEU A 92 24.86 24.55 -22.92
C LEU A 92 23.77 23.70 -23.59
N HIS A 93 23.35 22.61 -22.94
CA HIS A 93 22.35 21.65 -23.45
C HIS A 93 21.15 21.50 -22.47
N PRO A 94 20.41 22.60 -22.21
CA PRO A 94 19.23 22.58 -21.35
C PRO A 94 18.15 21.65 -21.93
N VAL A 95 17.39 21.02 -21.04
CA VAL A 95 16.44 19.96 -21.41
C VAL A 95 15.18 20.53 -22.09
N ASN A 96 15.19 20.57 -23.42
CA ASN A 96 13.96 20.58 -24.22
C ASN A 96 13.34 19.17 -24.15
N GLY A 97 12.39 19.00 -23.22
CA GLY A 97 12.16 17.70 -22.58
C GLY A 97 11.29 16.70 -23.33
N VAL A 98 11.94 15.61 -23.75
CA VAL A 98 11.41 14.25 -23.68
C VAL A 98 12.33 13.41 -22.77
N ASN A 99 11.73 12.70 -21.82
CA ASN A 99 12.31 11.68 -20.93
C ASN A 99 13.48 12.07 -20.00
N ALA A 100 13.14 12.53 -18.79
CA ALA A 100 13.75 12.08 -17.52
C ALA A 100 12.93 12.63 -16.34
N VAL A 101 12.55 11.78 -15.38
CA VAL A 101 11.83 12.16 -14.16
C VAL A 101 12.74 12.05 -12.93
N ASN A 102 12.56 12.98 -11.99
CA ASN A 102 13.15 12.99 -10.64
C ASN A 102 14.68 13.10 -10.52
N ALA A 103 15.17 14.35 -10.63
CA ALA A 103 16.28 14.82 -9.80
C ALA A 103 15.87 16.14 -9.12
N THR A 104 15.96 16.20 -7.79
CA THR A 104 15.65 17.41 -7.00
C THR A 104 16.70 18.48 -7.25
N ALA A 105 16.29 19.72 -7.48
CA ALA A 105 17.19 20.87 -7.66
C ALA A 105 16.84 22.03 -6.69
N PRO A 106 17.80 22.89 -6.30
CA PRO A 106 17.74 23.65 -5.05
C PRO A 106 16.97 24.97 -5.12
N GLN A 107 16.76 25.60 -3.95
CA GLN A 107 16.21 26.96 -3.85
C GLN A 107 17.26 28.05 -4.16
N PRO A 108 16.84 29.22 -4.69
CA PRO A 108 17.73 30.36 -4.94
C PRO A 108 18.17 31.09 -3.66
N PRO A 109 19.30 31.81 -3.67
CA PRO A 109 19.87 32.45 -2.48
C PRO A 109 19.14 33.73 -2.05
N MET A 110 19.17 34.01 -0.74
CA MET A 110 18.79 35.31 -0.17
C MET A 110 19.93 36.34 -0.33
N PRO A 111 19.62 37.65 -0.48
CA PRO A 111 20.63 38.69 -0.65
C PRO A 111 21.29 39.13 0.66
N THR A 112 22.57 39.50 0.57
CA THR A 112 23.39 40.07 1.65
C THR A 112 23.02 41.55 1.93
N PRO A 113 22.98 42.01 3.19
CA PRO A 113 22.80 43.43 3.50
C PRO A 113 24.13 44.21 3.52
N MET A 114 24.12 45.46 3.05
CA MET A 114 25.22 46.43 3.24
C MET A 114 24.92 47.42 4.37
N ALA A 115 25.98 47.93 4.98
CA ALA A 115 26.00 48.72 6.21
C ALA A 115 25.51 50.17 6.06
N HIS A 116 25.04 50.78 7.16
CA HIS A 116 25.83 51.73 7.96
C HIS A 116 25.14 52.13 9.29
N ALA A 117 25.95 52.29 10.35
CA ALA A 117 26.02 53.37 11.38
C ALA A 117 24.72 54.10 11.84
N GLU A 118 24.47 54.57 13.08
CA GLU A 118 25.21 54.68 14.37
C GLU A 118 24.21 55.24 15.45
N SER A 119 24.43 55.41 16.78
CA SER A 119 25.46 55.04 17.78
C SER A 119 24.87 55.22 19.22
N THR A 120 25.53 54.70 20.27
CA THR A 120 25.32 54.96 21.73
C THR A 120 23.92 54.63 22.36
N ALA A 121 23.75 54.23 23.64
CA ALA A 121 24.66 54.11 24.80
C ALA A 121 24.27 52.94 25.77
N LEU A 122 25.19 52.63 26.70
CA LEU A 122 25.10 51.71 27.86
C LEU A 122 24.23 52.31 29.03
N PRO A 123 23.69 51.54 30.01
CA PRO A 123 24.50 50.74 30.97
C PRO A 123 23.94 49.40 31.52
N THR A 124 24.85 48.66 32.17
CA THR A 124 24.62 47.48 33.04
C THR A 124 24.83 47.89 34.51
N PRO A 125 24.15 47.26 35.49
CA PRO A 125 24.78 46.21 36.33
C PRO A 125 23.89 44.94 36.41
N ALA A 126 24.40 43.69 36.44
CA ALA A 126 25.28 43.02 37.43
C ALA A 126 24.46 42.27 38.53
N PRO A 127 24.98 41.19 39.16
CA PRO A 127 24.22 39.92 39.27
C PRO A 127 24.06 39.33 40.70
N GLU A 128 23.23 38.27 40.84
CA GLU A 128 23.23 37.38 42.02
C GLU A 128 23.11 35.88 41.67
N THR A 129 23.60 35.02 42.58
CA THR A 129 23.85 33.56 42.46
C THR A 129 24.10 33.03 43.91
N PRO A 130 24.06 31.73 44.28
CA PRO A 130 23.07 30.64 44.07
C PRO A 130 22.63 29.89 45.38
N ALA A 131 21.70 28.91 45.26
CA ALA A 131 21.55 27.70 46.12
C ALA A 131 21.07 27.88 47.60
N PRO A 132 20.75 26.83 48.41
CA PRO A 132 20.82 25.36 48.17
C PRO A 132 19.66 24.43 48.66
N VAL A 133 19.62 23.21 48.09
CA VAL A 133 19.41 21.84 48.66
C VAL A 133 18.41 21.55 49.82
N ALA A 134 17.53 20.54 49.62
CA ALA A 134 17.18 19.50 50.63
C ALA A 134 16.48 18.24 50.02
N GLN A 135 16.91 17.03 50.42
CA GLN A 135 16.17 15.75 50.26
C GLN A 135 15.32 15.45 51.51
N PRO A 136 14.44 14.42 51.51
CA PRO A 136 14.84 13.18 52.21
C PRO A 136 14.29 11.84 51.65
N GLU A 137 14.97 10.73 51.97
CA GLU A 137 14.46 9.34 51.94
C GLU A 137 14.06 8.87 53.38
N PRO A 138 13.91 7.55 53.70
CA PRO A 138 12.71 6.73 53.56
C PRO A 138 12.22 6.17 54.94
N PRO A 139 11.22 5.25 54.98
CA PRO A 139 11.35 4.13 55.93
C PRO A 139 10.78 2.75 55.50
N THR A 140 11.26 1.71 56.18
CA THR A 140 10.85 0.28 56.19
C THR A 140 10.78 -0.21 57.68
N PRO A 141 10.46 -1.47 58.05
CA PRO A 141 9.36 -2.38 57.63
C PRO A 141 8.63 -3.16 58.80
N HIS A 142 7.47 -3.79 58.49
CA HIS A 142 6.85 -5.01 59.13
C HIS A 142 6.41 -4.99 60.63
N PRO A 143 5.66 -6.00 61.17
CA PRO A 143 5.05 -7.25 60.61
C PRO A 143 3.48 -7.25 60.71
N GLY A 144 2.64 -8.31 60.60
CA GLY A 144 2.76 -9.77 60.34
C GLY A 144 1.42 -10.55 60.53
N SER A 145 1.40 -11.90 60.38
CA SER A 145 0.25 -12.84 60.46
C SER A 145 -0.77 -12.77 59.29
N GLY A 146 -1.26 -13.83 58.63
CA GLY A 146 -1.35 -15.28 58.91
C GLY A 146 -2.83 -15.72 58.76
N ALA A 147 -3.26 -16.82 58.12
CA ALA A 147 -2.55 -17.99 57.59
C ALA A 147 -3.30 -18.69 56.42
N GLU A 148 -2.61 -19.62 55.75
CA GLU A 148 -3.13 -20.65 54.81
C GLU A 148 -3.90 -21.77 55.59
N PRO A 149 -4.64 -22.73 54.95
CA PRO A 149 -3.98 -23.90 54.34
C PRO A 149 -4.72 -24.60 53.17
N GLN A 150 -4.20 -25.78 52.80
CA GLN A 150 -4.32 -26.48 51.51
C GLN A 150 -5.19 -27.79 51.56
N PHE A 151 -5.36 -28.39 50.36
CA PHE A 151 -5.38 -29.84 50.04
C PHE A 151 -6.67 -30.71 49.90
N ARG A 152 -6.68 -31.41 48.74
CA ARG A 152 -6.96 -32.85 48.44
C ARG A 152 -8.38 -33.41 48.19
N GLU A 153 -8.42 -34.10 47.04
CA GLU A 153 -9.15 -35.29 46.56
C GLU A 153 -9.97 -36.16 47.55
N GLY A 154 -11.04 -36.80 47.03
CA GLY A 154 -11.42 -38.15 47.50
C GLY A 154 -12.91 -38.54 47.58
N ALA A 155 -13.40 -39.23 46.54
CA ALA A 155 -14.49 -40.22 46.48
C ALA A 155 -15.52 -40.46 47.65
N GLY A 156 -16.80 -40.63 47.25
CA GLY A 156 -17.51 -41.92 47.49
C GLY A 156 -18.76 -41.97 48.41
N SER A 157 -19.93 -42.29 47.80
CA SER A 157 -21.20 -42.74 48.44
C SER A 157 -21.95 -41.76 49.37
N GLY A 158 -23.28 -41.74 49.50
CA GLY A 158 -24.35 -42.42 48.75
C GLY A 158 -25.54 -42.82 49.66
N ARG A 159 -26.79 -42.48 49.31
CA ARG A 159 -28.06 -43.25 49.55
C ARG A 159 -29.32 -42.41 49.22
N ALA A 160 -30.18 -42.91 48.32
CA ALA A 160 -31.58 -42.49 48.15
C ALA A 160 -32.52 -43.40 48.97
N PRO A 161 -33.80 -43.04 49.23
CA PRO A 161 -34.90 -43.24 48.26
C PRO A 161 -36.00 -42.11 48.34
N GLN A 162 -37.14 -42.07 47.63
CA GLN A 162 -37.82 -42.95 46.66
C GLN A 162 -38.74 -42.10 45.73
N ALA A 163 -39.20 -42.65 44.60
CA ALA A 163 -40.07 -41.96 43.61
C ALA A 163 -41.59 -42.14 43.88
N PRO A 164 -42.48 -41.54 43.07
CA PRO A 164 -43.00 -42.35 41.96
C PRO A 164 -43.10 -41.66 40.59
N THR A 165 -43.12 -42.50 39.55
CA THR A 165 -43.01 -42.15 38.13
C THR A 165 -44.35 -41.82 37.48
N ARG A 166 -44.40 -40.85 36.57
CA ARG A 166 -45.29 -40.92 35.38
C ARG A 166 -44.69 -40.17 34.19
N THR A 167 -44.83 -40.77 33.01
CA THR A 167 -44.16 -40.40 31.76
C THR A 167 -44.82 -39.21 31.05
N ARG A 168 -44.01 -38.30 30.50
CA ARG A 168 -44.44 -37.49 29.34
C ARG A 168 -43.26 -37.06 28.45
N THR A 169 -43.35 -37.53 27.22
CA THR A 169 -42.70 -37.13 25.97
C THR A 169 -42.06 -35.73 25.89
N ALA A 170 -40.85 -35.69 25.34
CA ALA A 170 -40.15 -34.46 24.96
C ALA A 170 -40.81 -33.75 23.76
N PRO A 171 -40.71 -32.41 23.66
CA PRO A 171 -41.20 -31.66 22.49
C PRO A 171 -40.29 -31.84 21.27
N PRO A 172 -40.83 -31.75 20.04
CA PRO A 172 -40.11 -32.09 18.82
C PRO A 172 -39.07 -31.04 18.42
N THR A 173 -37.88 -31.52 18.05
CA THR A 173 -36.92 -30.75 17.25
C THR A 173 -37.52 -30.39 15.89
N PRO A 174 -37.45 -29.14 15.42
CA PRO A 174 -37.85 -28.81 14.06
C PRO A 174 -36.85 -29.45 13.07
N HIS A 175 -37.30 -30.48 12.37
CA HIS A 175 -36.56 -31.04 11.24
C HIS A 175 -36.33 -29.95 10.18
N ARG A 176 -35.08 -29.51 10.04
CA ARG A 176 -34.68 -28.59 8.98
C ARG A 176 -34.59 -29.37 7.67
N SER A 177 -35.65 -29.31 6.86
CA SER A 177 -35.66 -29.86 5.51
C SER A 177 -34.44 -29.37 4.72
N PRO A 178 -33.82 -30.21 3.87
CA PRO A 178 -32.75 -29.75 3.00
C PRO A 178 -33.33 -28.72 2.03
N GLY A 179 -32.95 -27.45 2.20
CA GLY A 179 -33.33 -26.38 1.29
C GLY A 179 -32.84 -26.70 -0.14
N PRO A 180 -33.54 -26.21 -1.17
CA PRO A 180 -33.14 -26.44 -2.55
C PRO A 180 -31.70 -25.96 -2.75
N LYS A 181 -30.87 -26.81 -3.36
CA LYS A 181 -29.48 -26.48 -3.70
C LYS A 181 -29.49 -25.19 -4.51
N SER A 182 -28.94 -24.11 -3.94
CA SER A 182 -28.80 -22.83 -4.62
C SER A 182 -27.95 -23.03 -5.87
N GLN A 183 -28.60 -22.91 -7.03
CA GLN A 183 -27.93 -22.87 -8.33
C GLN A 183 -26.94 -21.70 -8.37
N PRO A 184 -25.87 -21.78 -9.20
CA PRO A 184 -25.01 -20.63 -9.44
C PRO A 184 -25.87 -19.46 -9.96
N PRO A 185 -25.60 -18.21 -9.54
CA PRO A 185 -26.36 -17.06 -9.98
C PRO A 185 -26.20 -16.88 -11.50
N THR A 186 -27.31 -16.95 -12.23
CA THR A 186 -27.39 -16.49 -13.62
C THR A 186 -27.16 -14.98 -13.69
N PRO A 187 -26.66 -14.45 -14.82
CA PRO A 187 -26.23 -13.06 -14.87
C PRO A 187 -27.37 -12.05 -14.75
N THR A 188 -27.12 -11.00 -13.98
CA THR A 188 -27.64 -9.62 -14.14
C THR A 188 -29.11 -9.43 -14.53
N THR A 189 -29.87 -8.83 -13.61
CA THR A 189 -30.86 -7.81 -14.00
C THR A 189 -30.23 -6.88 -15.04
N PRO A 190 -30.89 -6.57 -16.17
CA PRO A 190 -30.31 -5.70 -17.19
C PRO A 190 -29.83 -4.38 -16.56
N PRO A 191 -28.69 -3.82 -17.02
CA PRO A 191 -28.17 -2.57 -16.48
C PRO A 191 -29.26 -1.51 -16.54
N ALA A 192 -29.39 -0.74 -15.44
CA ALA A 192 -30.31 0.38 -15.45
C ALA A 192 -29.74 1.46 -16.39
N GLY A 193 -30.45 1.77 -17.48
CA GLY A 193 -29.97 2.72 -18.49
C GLY A 193 -28.78 2.21 -19.31
N ASN A 194 -28.08 3.12 -19.99
CA ASN A 194 -27.05 2.81 -21.00
C ASN A 194 -25.66 2.52 -20.40
N GLY A 195 -25.62 2.04 -19.16
CA GLY A 195 -24.38 1.84 -18.40
C GLY A 195 -23.89 3.08 -17.64
N PRO A 196 -22.76 3.00 -16.93
CA PRO A 196 -22.32 4.04 -16.01
C PRO A 196 -21.42 5.12 -16.63
N LEU A 197 -20.99 4.93 -17.87
CA LEU A 197 -19.99 5.77 -18.53
C LEU A 197 -20.14 5.78 -20.05
N ALA A 198 -19.52 6.76 -20.69
CA ALA A 198 -19.38 6.83 -22.14
C ALA A 198 -17.98 7.29 -22.56
N VAL A 199 -17.43 6.67 -23.60
CA VAL A 199 -16.18 7.07 -24.27
C VAL A 199 -16.53 7.86 -25.52
N LEU A 200 -16.03 9.08 -25.63
CA LEU A 200 -16.34 9.97 -26.76
C LEU A 200 -15.28 9.82 -27.85
N ASP A 201 -15.70 9.68 -29.10
CA ASP A 201 -14.81 9.48 -30.25
C ASP A 201 -14.36 10.77 -30.94
N GLY A 202 -14.99 11.90 -30.62
CA GLY A 202 -14.72 13.21 -31.25
C GLY A 202 -15.45 13.44 -32.58
N ALA A 203 -16.11 12.42 -33.14
CA ALA A 203 -16.96 12.51 -34.31
C ALA A 203 -18.44 12.84 -33.99
N GLY A 204 -18.78 12.97 -32.69
CA GLY A 204 -20.12 13.26 -32.21
C GLY A 204 -20.83 12.07 -31.57
N HIS A 205 -20.16 10.91 -31.47
CA HIS A 205 -20.72 9.72 -30.86
C HIS A 205 -20.05 9.34 -29.54
N ALA A 206 -20.82 8.63 -28.73
CA ALA A 206 -20.48 8.19 -27.40
C ALA A 206 -20.66 6.67 -27.31
N HIS A 207 -19.56 5.94 -27.12
CA HIS A 207 -19.51 4.49 -27.01
C HIS A 207 -19.74 4.08 -25.55
N THR A 208 -20.69 3.17 -25.31
CA THR A 208 -21.15 2.78 -23.97
C THR A 208 -21.19 1.25 -23.80
N THR A 209 -21.73 0.78 -22.67
CA THR A 209 -21.75 -0.65 -22.31
C THR A 209 -22.47 -1.50 -23.37
N GLY A 210 -21.85 -2.63 -23.76
CA GLY A 210 -22.44 -3.58 -24.72
C GLY A 210 -22.38 -3.14 -26.19
N GLY A 211 -21.48 -2.22 -26.54
CA GLY A 211 -21.32 -1.73 -27.93
C GLY A 211 -22.39 -0.74 -28.37
N LEU A 212 -23.20 -0.22 -27.44
CA LEU A 212 -24.20 0.80 -27.73
C LEU A 212 -23.51 2.15 -28.02
N ILE A 213 -23.86 2.73 -29.17
CA ILE A 213 -23.40 4.04 -29.63
C ILE A 213 -24.55 5.04 -29.47
N LEU A 214 -24.27 6.20 -28.88
CA LEU A 214 -25.22 7.28 -28.65
C LEU A 214 -24.74 8.58 -29.31
N ASP A 215 -25.65 9.31 -29.95
CA ASP A 215 -25.37 10.67 -30.41
C ASP A 215 -25.27 11.64 -29.21
N HIS A 216 -24.27 12.52 -29.22
CA HIS A 216 -24.11 13.58 -28.23
C HIS A 216 -24.07 14.98 -28.87
N PRO A 217 -24.38 16.06 -28.13
CA PRO A 217 -24.28 17.42 -28.66
C PRO A 217 -22.84 17.75 -29.07
N THR A 218 -22.65 18.15 -30.33
CA THR A 218 -21.40 18.70 -30.87
C THR A 218 -21.33 20.22 -30.76
N THR A 219 -22.43 20.88 -30.38
CA THR A 219 -22.53 22.35 -30.25
C THR A 219 -22.75 22.79 -28.79
N GLY A 220 -22.27 23.99 -28.46
CA GLY A 220 -22.30 24.54 -27.10
C GLY A 220 -21.25 23.95 -26.14
N GLY A 221 -20.39 23.06 -26.63
CA GLY A 221 -19.20 22.57 -25.93
C GLY A 221 -19.50 21.78 -24.66
N LEU A 222 -18.54 21.79 -23.74
CA LEU A 222 -18.59 20.98 -22.53
C LEU A 222 -19.84 21.19 -21.64
N PRO A 223 -20.41 22.41 -21.46
CA PRO A 223 -21.67 22.58 -20.74
C PRO A 223 -22.87 21.82 -21.36
N SER A 224 -22.97 21.73 -22.68
CA SER A 224 -24.01 20.95 -23.38
C SER A 224 -23.81 19.47 -23.13
N LEU A 225 -22.59 18.98 -23.30
CA LEU A 225 -22.20 17.58 -23.13
C LEU A 225 -22.47 17.07 -21.69
N ILE A 226 -22.15 17.86 -20.66
CA ILE A 226 -22.47 17.53 -19.26
C ILE A 226 -23.99 17.47 -19.04
N SER A 227 -24.74 18.36 -19.69
CA SER A 227 -26.21 18.38 -19.57
C SER A 227 -26.86 17.19 -20.28
N TRP A 228 -26.29 16.74 -21.40
CA TRP A 228 -26.68 15.50 -22.08
C TRP A 228 -26.38 14.26 -21.21
N ALA A 229 -25.19 14.18 -20.62
CA ALA A 229 -24.76 13.04 -19.79
C ALA A 229 -25.61 12.83 -18.52
N LEU A 230 -26.25 13.88 -18.03
CA LEU A 230 -27.23 13.85 -16.92
C LEU A 230 -28.68 13.71 -17.40
N GLY A 231 -28.92 13.73 -18.71
CA GLY A 231 -30.24 13.74 -19.32
C GLY A 231 -30.72 12.34 -19.75
N PRO A 232 -32.02 12.20 -20.04
CA PRO A 232 -32.63 10.91 -20.43
C PRO A 232 -32.18 10.42 -21.81
N ALA A 233 -31.50 11.25 -22.62
CA ALA A 233 -30.94 10.85 -23.91
C ALA A 233 -29.65 10.02 -23.74
N ALA A 234 -28.78 10.39 -22.79
CA ALA A 234 -27.62 9.58 -22.46
C ALA A 234 -27.98 8.40 -21.54
N ASP A 235 -28.92 8.63 -20.61
CA ASP A 235 -29.38 7.69 -19.58
C ASP A 235 -28.25 6.90 -18.88
N LEU A 236 -27.12 7.58 -18.61
CA LEU A 236 -25.98 6.98 -17.93
C LEU A 236 -26.31 6.84 -16.44
N ARG A 237 -26.32 5.59 -15.92
CA ARG A 237 -26.63 5.30 -14.51
C ARG A 237 -25.61 4.37 -13.90
N SER A 238 -25.26 4.67 -12.65
CA SER A 238 -24.43 3.83 -11.81
C SER A 238 -25.18 3.57 -10.49
N PRO A 239 -25.98 2.49 -10.38
CA PRO A 239 -26.80 2.25 -9.20
C PRO A 239 -25.98 2.12 -7.91
N ARG A 240 -26.48 2.66 -6.80
CA ARG A 240 -25.83 2.57 -5.49
C ARG A 240 -25.55 1.13 -5.07
N LEU A 241 -24.35 0.89 -4.52
CA LEU A 241 -23.95 -0.43 -4.02
C LEU A 241 -24.50 -0.77 -2.62
N HIS A 242 -25.09 0.21 -1.93
CA HIS A 242 -25.69 0.04 -0.62
C HIS A 242 -26.99 0.84 -0.53
N ARG A 243 -28.01 0.33 0.17
CA ARG A 243 -29.35 0.98 0.30
C ARG A 243 -29.29 2.42 0.80
N ASN A 244 -28.39 2.71 1.75
CA ASN A 244 -28.15 4.06 2.30
C ASN A 244 -27.08 4.84 1.53
N GLY A 245 -26.51 4.25 0.47
CA GLY A 245 -25.52 4.87 -0.40
C GLY A 245 -26.14 5.86 -1.38
N LYS A 246 -25.31 6.34 -2.30
CA LYS A 246 -25.70 7.25 -3.38
C LYS A 246 -25.40 6.57 -4.70
N ASP A 247 -26.21 6.87 -5.70
CA ASP A 247 -25.94 6.45 -7.07
C ASP A 247 -24.69 7.22 -7.57
N GLY A 248 -23.86 6.51 -8.35
CA GLY A 248 -22.62 7.02 -8.89
C GLY A 248 -22.87 8.11 -9.93
N ASP A 249 -21.82 8.91 -10.15
CA ASP A 249 -21.81 9.92 -11.20
C ASP A 249 -21.58 9.27 -12.57
N PRO A 250 -22.25 9.74 -13.64
CA PRO A 250 -21.83 9.46 -15.00
C PRO A 250 -20.35 9.84 -15.20
N LEU A 251 -19.60 8.98 -15.89
CA LEU A 251 -18.24 9.25 -16.32
C LEU A 251 -18.22 9.48 -17.83
N LEU A 252 -17.63 10.59 -18.26
CA LEU A 252 -17.26 10.85 -19.65
C LEU A 252 -15.76 10.65 -19.83
N VAL A 253 -15.37 9.84 -20.80
CA VAL A 253 -13.96 9.59 -21.13
C VAL A 253 -13.66 10.28 -22.46
N LEU A 254 -12.68 11.18 -22.43
CA LEU A 254 -12.28 11.98 -23.60
C LEU A 254 -11.02 11.36 -24.21
N THR A 255 -11.20 10.75 -25.39
CA THR A 255 -10.11 10.38 -26.29
C THR A 255 -9.31 11.61 -26.76
N PRO A 256 -8.14 11.45 -27.39
CA PRO A 256 -7.43 12.57 -28.01
C PRO A 256 -8.32 13.38 -28.97
N ALA A 257 -9.01 12.71 -29.91
CA ALA A 257 -9.91 13.36 -30.86
C ALA A 257 -11.08 14.10 -30.18
N ALA A 258 -11.71 13.51 -29.15
CA ALA A 258 -12.76 14.18 -28.38
C ALA A 258 -12.23 15.37 -27.56
N THR A 259 -10.97 15.33 -27.11
CA THR A 259 -10.31 16.42 -26.39
C THR A 259 -10.11 17.61 -27.33
N GLU A 260 -9.59 17.38 -28.54
CA GLU A 260 -9.43 18.41 -29.57
C GLU A 260 -10.78 18.99 -30.04
N ALA A 261 -11.78 18.14 -30.28
CA ALA A 261 -13.13 18.56 -30.70
C ALA A 261 -13.83 19.46 -29.65
N LEU A 262 -13.47 19.34 -28.37
CA LEU A 262 -13.94 20.20 -27.28
C LEU A 262 -13.10 21.49 -27.10
N GLY A 263 -12.10 21.72 -27.95
CA GLY A 263 -11.18 22.86 -27.83
C GLY A 263 -10.29 22.79 -26.59
N LEU A 264 -9.94 21.58 -26.15
CA LEU A 264 -9.00 21.35 -25.05
C LEU A 264 -7.61 21.00 -25.60
N PRO A 265 -6.53 21.43 -24.96
CA PRO A 265 -5.18 21.08 -25.41
C PRO A 265 -4.87 19.61 -25.10
N LEU A 266 -4.21 18.91 -26.02
CA LEU A 266 -3.75 17.52 -25.80
C LEU A 266 -2.69 17.40 -24.70
N THR A 267 -1.92 18.47 -24.44
CA THR A 267 -0.90 18.49 -23.39
C THR A 267 -1.13 19.65 -22.41
N LEU A 268 -0.75 19.47 -21.16
CA LEU A 268 -0.83 20.51 -20.13
C LEU A 268 0.55 21.16 -19.98
N GLU A 269 0.61 22.48 -20.22
CA GLU A 269 1.84 23.28 -20.10
C GLU A 269 2.39 23.26 -18.66
N ASP A 270 1.49 23.44 -17.67
CA ASP A 270 1.85 23.37 -16.25
C ASP A 270 1.97 21.91 -15.79
N ARG A 271 3.17 21.35 -15.99
CA ARG A 271 3.57 20.02 -15.50
C ARG A 271 3.58 19.90 -13.96
N ARG A 272 3.46 20.99 -13.18
CA ARG A 272 3.41 20.95 -11.71
C ARG A 272 1.97 20.88 -11.18
N ALA A 273 1.06 21.70 -11.72
CA ALA A 273 -0.35 21.70 -11.30
C ALA A 273 -1.20 20.65 -12.01
N LEU A 274 -0.79 20.18 -13.20
CA LEU A 274 -1.49 19.19 -14.03
C LEU A 274 -2.98 19.49 -14.17
N ARG A 275 -3.30 20.74 -14.50
CA ARG A 275 -4.67 21.23 -14.73
C ARG A 275 -4.69 22.41 -15.70
N LEU A 276 -5.83 22.66 -16.32
CA LEU A 276 -6.07 23.87 -17.11
C LEU A 276 -5.91 25.14 -16.26
N PRO A 277 -5.35 26.24 -16.82
CA PRO A 277 -5.37 27.56 -16.20
C PRO A 277 -6.78 28.06 -15.88
N ASP A 278 -6.96 28.72 -14.74
CA ASP A 278 -8.28 29.19 -14.27
C ASP A 278 -8.94 30.22 -15.23
N ASN A 279 -8.16 30.84 -16.12
CA ASN A 279 -8.64 31.78 -17.14
C ASN A 279 -9.03 31.11 -18.49
N HIS A 280 -8.91 29.78 -18.63
CA HIS A 280 -9.16 29.05 -19.87
C HIS A 280 -10.62 29.21 -20.35
N PRO A 281 -10.89 29.36 -21.67
CA PRO A 281 -12.24 29.61 -22.20
C PRO A 281 -13.29 28.58 -21.74
N THR A 282 -12.96 27.29 -21.73
CA THR A 282 -13.88 26.22 -21.28
C THR A 282 -14.30 26.39 -19.82
N LEU A 283 -13.41 26.87 -18.94
CA LEU A 283 -13.75 27.09 -17.52
C LEU A 283 -14.67 28.30 -17.34
N LYS A 284 -14.46 29.35 -18.13
CA LYS A 284 -15.38 30.49 -18.21
C LYS A 284 -16.77 30.09 -18.72
N GLN A 285 -16.84 29.18 -19.70
CA GLN A 285 -18.11 28.62 -20.20
C GLN A 285 -18.83 27.79 -19.13
N LEU A 286 -18.12 26.90 -18.42
CA LEU A 286 -18.67 26.15 -17.29
C LEU A 286 -19.25 27.08 -16.22
N ALA A 287 -18.47 28.08 -15.79
CA ALA A 287 -18.88 29.06 -14.78
C ALA A 287 -20.10 29.89 -15.22
N LYS A 288 -20.14 30.35 -16.48
CA LYS A 288 -21.31 31.03 -17.07
C LYS A 288 -22.56 30.15 -17.04
N SER A 289 -22.39 28.85 -17.28
CA SER A 289 -23.43 27.83 -17.15
C SER A 289 -23.63 27.32 -15.71
N LYS A 290 -23.15 28.05 -14.70
CA LYS A 290 -23.28 27.77 -13.26
C LYS A 290 -22.72 26.41 -12.80
N TRP A 291 -21.86 25.78 -13.60
CA TRP A 291 -21.13 24.58 -13.23
C TRP A 291 -19.91 24.95 -12.36
N GLN A 292 -19.62 24.11 -11.37
CA GLN A 292 -18.50 24.27 -10.43
C GLN A 292 -17.51 23.11 -10.57
N LEU A 293 -16.25 23.40 -10.23
CA LEU A 293 -15.18 22.43 -10.08
C LEU A 293 -14.79 22.27 -8.62
N THR A 294 -14.18 21.13 -8.30
CA THR A 294 -13.52 20.95 -6.99
C THR A 294 -12.22 21.76 -6.93
N ARG A 295 -11.64 21.91 -5.73
CA ARG A 295 -10.34 22.59 -5.52
C ARG A 295 -9.18 22.03 -6.37
N ARG A 296 -9.29 20.79 -6.87
CA ARG A 296 -8.30 20.19 -7.79
C ARG A 296 -8.30 20.85 -9.18
N GLY A 297 -9.37 21.55 -9.56
CA GLY A 297 -9.52 22.18 -10.87
C GLY A 297 -9.89 21.17 -11.96
N PHE A 298 -9.49 21.49 -13.20
CA PHE A 298 -9.76 20.69 -14.39
C PHE A 298 -8.46 20.04 -14.89
N GLY A 299 -8.14 18.87 -14.35
CA GLY A 299 -6.97 18.06 -14.71
C GLY A 299 -7.36 16.71 -15.33
N PRO A 300 -6.47 15.70 -15.32
CA PRO A 300 -6.70 14.38 -15.93
C PRO A 300 -8.00 13.74 -15.44
N TRP A 301 -8.33 13.98 -14.17
CA TRP A 301 -9.65 13.70 -13.60
C TRP A 301 -10.30 15.01 -13.15
N ALA A 302 -11.40 15.38 -13.79
CA ALA A 302 -12.20 16.55 -13.42
C ALA A 302 -13.57 16.12 -12.88
N ARG A 303 -14.03 16.79 -11.81
CA ARG A 303 -15.39 16.62 -11.26
C ARG A 303 -16.15 17.93 -11.45
N VAL A 304 -17.15 17.90 -12.33
CA VAL A 304 -18.00 19.05 -12.61
C VAL A 304 -19.37 18.84 -11.97
N TYR A 305 -19.84 19.80 -11.17
CA TYR A 305 -21.07 19.64 -10.40
C TYR A 305 -21.85 20.95 -10.24
N ARG A 306 -23.11 20.84 -9.84
CA ARG A 306 -23.91 21.93 -9.26
C ARG A 306 -24.31 21.57 -7.84
N PRO A 307 -24.38 22.53 -6.90
CA PRO A 307 -24.94 22.31 -5.58
C PRO A 307 -26.35 21.70 -5.68
N ALA A 308 -26.61 20.66 -4.90
CA ALA A 308 -27.91 19.99 -4.93
C ALA A 308 -29.00 20.89 -4.32
N THR A 309 -30.15 20.93 -4.96
CA THR A 309 -31.36 21.59 -4.43
C THR A 309 -32.47 20.55 -4.20
N PRO A 310 -33.50 20.84 -3.40
CA PRO A 310 -34.62 19.92 -3.19
C PRO A 310 -35.35 19.51 -4.48
N THR A 311 -35.31 20.35 -5.53
CA THR A 311 -36.00 20.11 -6.80
C THR A 311 -35.11 19.48 -7.87
N THR A 312 -33.83 19.85 -7.94
CA THR A 312 -32.89 19.34 -8.97
C THR A 312 -32.12 18.11 -8.54
N GLY A 313 -32.11 17.77 -7.25
CA GLY A 313 -31.27 16.72 -6.70
C GLY A 313 -29.78 16.96 -6.96
N ARG A 314 -29.01 15.87 -6.96
CA ARG A 314 -27.55 15.87 -7.16
C ARG A 314 -27.21 15.90 -8.65
N GLN A 315 -26.50 16.94 -9.10
CA GLN A 315 -26.03 17.06 -10.48
C GLN A 315 -24.50 17.07 -10.50
N CYS A 316 -23.88 16.00 -11.01
CA CYS A 316 -22.43 15.83 -11.01
C CYS A 316 -22.01 14.83 -12.10
N VAL A 317 -20.96 15.18 -12.86
CA VAL A 317 -20.34 14.35 -13.90
C VAL A 317 -18.84 14.28 -13.63
N GLN A 318 -18.25 13.11 -13.80
CA GLN A 318 -16.80 12.92 -13.79
C GLN A 318 -16.28 12.93 -15.22
N LEU A 319 -15.08 13.46 -15.43
CA LEU A 319 -14.37 13.38 -16.70
C LEU A 319 -13.00 12.73 -16.50
N ALA A 320 -12.65 11.83 -17.41
CA ALA A 320 -11.31 11.29 -17.59
C ALA A 320 -10.76 11.79 -18.92
N VAL A 321 -9.63 12.51 -18.90
CA VAL A 321 -9.00 13.09 -20.09
C VAL A 321 -7.76 12.26 -20.42
N LEU A 322 -7.86 11.38 -21.42
CA LEU A 322 -6.80 10.40 -21.73
C LEU A 322 -5.45 11.05 -22.07
N PRO A 323 -5.38 12.12 -22.91
CA PRO A 323 -4.12 12.79 -23.22
C PRO A 323 -3.34 13.35 -22.02
N TRP A 324 -3.99 13.51 -20.87
CA TRP A 324 -3.36 14.01 -19.64
C TRP A 324 -3.03 12.89 -18.65
N GLY A 325 -3.12 11.61 -19.04
CA GLY A 325 -2.81 10.47 -18.18
C GLY A 325 -3.90 10.14 -17.17
N ALA A 326 -5.18 10.24 -17.55
CA ALA A 326 -6.28 9.83 -16.68
C ALA A 326 -6.25 8.32 -16.36
N LEU A 327 -5.85 7.50 -17.32
CA LEU A 327 -5.57 6.08 -17.13
C LEU A 327 -4.05 5.92 -16.99
N ASP A 328 -3.58 5.67 -15.77
CA ASP A 328 -2.16 5.43 -15.47
C ASP A 328 -1.70 4.11 -16.12
N PRO A 329 -0.69 4.12 -17.01
CA PRO A 329 -0.13 2.92 -17.66
C PRO A 329 0.18 1.78 -16.69
N ARG A 330 0.69 2.09 -15.49
CA ARG A 330 1.04 1.08 -14.48
C ARG A 330 -0.16 0.40 -13.85
N ALA A 331 -1.31 1.08 -13.86
CA ALA A 331 -2.54 0.59 -13.25
C ALA A 331 -3.50 -0.06 -14.25
N TRP A 332 -3.44 0.32 -15.53
CA TRP A 332 -4.36 -0.13 -16.57
C TRP A 332 -3.68 -0.98 -17.65
N GLY A 333 -2.37 -0.81 -17.89
CA GLY A 333 -1.63 -1.37 -19.02
C GLY A 333 -1.25 -0.25 -20.01
N GLU A 334 -0.05 -0.31 -20.59
CA GLU A 334 0.55 0.80 -21.35
C GLU A 334 -0.33 1.29 -22.51
N ASP A 335 -0.83 0.38 -23.35
CA ASP A 335 -1.62 0.70 -24.54
C ASP A 335 -3.09 1.06 -24.25
N THR A 336 -3.53 1.03 -22.98
CA THR A 336 -4.96 1.16 -22.64
C THR A 336 -5.55 2.52 -23.00
N ALA A 337 -4.73 3.59 -22.95
CA ALA A 337 -5.18 4.94 -23.30
C ALA A 337 -5.37 5.14 -24.82
N ASP A 338 -4.75 4.29 -25.63
CA ASP A 338 -4.73 4.36 -27.10
C ASP A 338 -5.69 3.37 -27.77
N LEU A 339 -6.40 2.54 -26.98
CA LEU A 339 -7.45 1.63 -27.47
C LEU A 339 -8.56 2.39 -28.22
N PRO A 340 -9.12 1.83 -29.31
CA PRO A 340 -10.29 2.38 -29.98
C PRO A 340 -11.46 2.62 -29.00
N ALA A 341 -12.23 3.68 -29.25
CA ALA A 341 -13.33 4.07 -28.35
C ALA A 341 -14.33 2.95 -27.98
N PRO A 342 -14.72 2.01 -28.90
CA PRO A 342 -15.55 0.85 -28.54
C PRO A 342 -14.87 -0.10 -27.54
N GLU A 343 -13.61 -0.46 -27.78
CA GLU A 343 -12.82 -1.38 -26.94
C GLU A 343 -12.55 -0.77 -25.56
N LEU A 344 -12.24 0.52 -25.52
CA LEU A 344 -12.09 1.25 -24.25
C LEU A 344 -13.43 1.35 -23.48
N ALA A 345 -14.56 1.50 -24.18
CA ALA A 345 -15.88 1.51 -23.55
C ALA A 345 -16.23 0.14 -22.97
N GLU A 346 -15.89 -0.96 -23.66
CA GLU A 346 -16.04 -2.33 -23.16
C GLU A 346 -15.18 -2.57 -21.91
N LEU A 347 -13.88 -2.25 -21.98
CA LEU A 347 -12.92 -2.39 -20.88
C LEU A 347 -13.39 -1.65 -19.63
N LEU A 348 -13.69 -0.35 -19.75
CA LEU A 348 -14.08 0.47 -18.62
C LEU A 348 -15.47 0.09 -18.09
N SER A 349 -16.41 -0.33 -18.94
CA SER A 349 -17.73 -0.84 -18.50
C SER A 349 -17.60 -2.16 -17.74
N THR A 350 -16.71 -3.05 -18.20
CA THR A 350 -16.41 -4.33 -17.55
C THR A 350 -15.81 -4.11 -16.17
N TYR A 351 -14.81 -3.22 -16.05
CA TYR A 351 -14.27 -2.82 -14.76
C TYR A 351 -15.35 -2.15 -13.88
N ALA A 352 -16.16 -1.24 -14.43
CA ALA A 352 -17.15 -0.47 -13.66
C ALA A 352 -18.28 -1.34 -13.08
N SER A 353 -18.77 -2.32 -13.84
CA SER A 353 -19.79 -3.27 -13.39
C SER A 353 -19.29 -4.17 -12.25
N ARG A 354 -18.05 -4.69 -12.39
CA ARG A 354 -17.38 -5.56 -11.42
C ARG A 354 -16.96 -4.83 -10.15
N VAL A 355 -16.34 -3.66 -10.29
CA VAL A 355 -15.70 -2.90 -9.20
C VAL A 355 -16.55 -1.68 -8.84
N LEU A 356 -16.36 -0.56 -9.54
CA LEU A 356 -17.08 0.70 -9.40
C LEU A 356 -16.74 1.54 -10.63
N THR A 357 -17.64 2.43 -11.07
CA THR A 357 -17.32 3.46 -12.06
C THR A 357 -16.01 4.18 -11.66
N PRO A 358 -14.95 4.18 -12.50
CA PRO A 358 -13.67 4.79 -12.16
C PRO A 358 -13.81 6.27 -11.77
N ARG A 359 -13.17 6.67 -10.66
CA ARG A 359 -13.16 8.07 -10.20
C ARG A 359 -11.79 8.45 -9.63
N GLY A 360 -10.92 8.97 -10.49
CA GLY A 360 -9.50 9.14 -10.17
C GLY A 360 -8.71 7.86 -10.49
N SER A 361 -7.49 7.77 -9.97
CA SER A 361 -6.70 6.54 -10.08
C SER A 361 -7.41 5.35 -9.41
N THR A 362 -7.02 4.13 -9.80
CA THR A 362 -7.50 2.86 -9.21
C THR A 362 -7.43 2.86 -7.68
N ALA A 363 -6.39 3.47 -7.10
CA ALA A 363 -6.26 3.69 -5.65
C ALA A 363 -7.40 4.53 -5.04
N VAL A 364 -7.85 5.59 -5.72
CA VAL A 364 -9.00 6.41 -5.29
C VAL A 364 -10.30 5.64 -5.47
N THR A 365 -10.46 4.94 -6.59
CA THR A 365 -11.62 4.05 -6.81
C THR A 365 -11.72 2.98 -5.72
N GLY A 366 -10.60 2.45 -5.22
CA GLY A 366 -10.54 1.52 -4.10
C GLY A 366 -11.10 2.07 -2.78
N LEU A 367 -10.80 3.34 -2.45
CA LEU A 367 -11.38 4.04 -1.29
C LEU A 367 -12.86 4.40 -1.48
N GLU A 368 -13.22 4.88 -2.67
CA GLU A 368 -14.60 5.23 -3.00
C GLU A 368 -15.48 3.97 -3.00
N LEU A 369 -14.93 2.79 -3.33
CA LEU A 369 -15.59 1.49 -3.19
C LEU A 369 -15.87 1.12 -1.72
N MET A 370 -14.91 1.31 -0.81
CA MET A 370 -15.14 1.12 0.64
C MET A 370 -16.30 1.99 1.11
N THR A 371 -16.32 3.26 0.69
CA THR A 371 -17.37 4.23 1.03
C THR A 371 -18.72 3.90 0.38
N ALA A 372 -18.75 3.38 -0.84
CA ALA A 372 -19.98 2.99 -1.54
C ALA A 372 -20.65 1.76 -0.91
N LEU A 373 -19.85 0.81 -0.39
CA LEU A 373 -20.32 -0.41 0.27
C LEU A 373 -20.66 -0.18 1.76
N ARG A 374 -19.94 0.74 2.43
CA ARG A 374 -20.11 1.13 3.83
C ARG A 374 -20.23 2.66 3.95
N PRO A 375 -21.35 3.26 3.48
CA PRO A 375 -21.52 4.72 3.52
C PRO A 375 -21.58 5.22 4.97
N PRO A 376 -20.99 6.38 5.29
CA PRO A 376 -20.85 6.86 6.67
C PRO A 376 -22.21 7.14 7.35
N THR A 377 -23.19 7.57 6.58
CA THR A 377 -24.45 8.13 7.07
C THR A 377 -25.67 7.58 6.33
N ARG A 378 -26.81 7.53 7.03
CA ARG A 378 -28.15 7.24 6.51
C ARG A 378 -29.12 8.33 6.94
N ALA A 379 -30.21 8.48 6.20
CA ALA A 379 -31.37 9.20 6.71
C ALA A 379 -31.99 8.39 7.86
N ALA A 380 -32.28 9.04 8.98
CA ALA A 380 -33.10 8.52 10.07
C ALA A 380 -34.16 9.56 10.42
N ARG A 381 -35.27 9.11 11.03
CA ARG A 381 -36.31 10.02 11.52
C ARG A 381 -36.10 10.24 13.01
N ASN A 382 -35.94 11.49 13.41
CA ASN A 382 -35.87 11.88 14.80
C ASN A 382 -37.24 11.60 15.46
N ALA A 383 -37.24 10.93 16.61
CA ALA A 383 -38.47 10.49 17.26
C ALA A 383 -39.25 11.62 17.94
N GLU A 384 -38.57 12.70 18.33
CA GLU A 384 -39.16 13.83 19.07
C GLU A 384 -39.66 14.93 18.13
N THR A 385 -38.82 15.31 17.15
CA THR A 385 -39.12 16.39 16.20
C THR A 385 -39.81 15.89 14.93
N ASN A 386 -39.86 14.56 14.72
CA ASN A 386 -40.45 13.90 13.56
C ASN A 386 -39.76 14.21 12.21
N THR A 387 -38.64 14.95 12.22
CA THR A 387 -37.85 15.37 11.04
C THR A 387 -36.85 14.31 10.60
N TRP A 388 -36.40 14.39 9.34
CA TRP A 388 -35.30 13.56 8.84
C TRP A 388 -33.93 14.18 9.18
N GLU A 389 -33.05 13.38 9.76
CA GLU A 389 -31.69 13.73 10.17
C GLU A 389 -30.66 12.73 9.62
N SER A 390 -29.39 13.13 9.68
CA SER A 390 -28.26 12.28 9.28
C SER A 390 -27.78 11.46 10.48
N ALA A 391 -27.95 10.15 10.42
CA ALA A 391 -27.51 9.20 11.45
C ALA A 391 -26.40 8.29 10.93
N PRO A 392 -25.52 7.74 11.80
CA PRO A 392 -24.49 6.80 11.38
C PRO A 392 -25.07 5.50 10.81
N VAL A 393 -24.31 4.87 9.89
CA VAL A 393 -24.55 3.49 9.46
C VAL A 393 -23.72 2.54 10.32
N PRO A 394 -24.34 1.57 11.03
CA PRO A 394 -23.61 0.57 11.79
C PRO A 394 -22.56 -0.18 10.93
N GLY A 395 -21.39 -0.45 11.50
CA GLY A 395 -20.30 -1.14 10.79
C GLY A 395 -19.59 -0.31 9.72
N SER A 396 -19.74 1.02 9.72
CA SER A 396 -19.12 1.93 8.74
C SER A 396 -18.22 2.97 9.44
N LEU A 397 -17.25 3.51 8.71
CA LEU A 397 -16.41 4.62 9.18
C LEU A 397 -17.18 5.94 8.99
N THR A 398 -17.55 6.60 10.08
CA THR A 398 -18.55 7.68 10.08
C THR A 398 -17.95 9.08 10.02
N ARG A 399 -16.78 9.28 10.64
CA ARG A 399 -16.05 10.55 10.73
C ARG A 399 -14.53 10.30 10.68
N PRO A 400 -13.71 11.30 10.32
CA PRO A 400 -12.28 11.24 10.55
C PRO A 400 -11.98 11.05 12.04
N VAL A 401 -10.93 10.27 12.33
CA VAL A 401 -10.38 10.08 13.66
C VAL A 401 -8.87 10.22 13.57
N ASP A 402 -8.25 10.91 14.53
CA ASP A 402 -6.80 10.90 14.64
C ASP A 402 -6.33 9.49 15.08
N PRO A 403 -5.13 9.06 14.63
CA PRO A 403 -4.56 7.76 14.96
C PRO A 403 -4.02 7.75 16.40
N ALA A 404 -3.76 6.57 16.95
CA ALA A 404 -2.92 6.48 18.13
C ALA A 404 -1.48 6.92 17.77
N PRO A 405 -0.71 7.53 18.69
CA PRO A 405 0.64 8.01 18.40
C PRO A 405 1.58 7.00 17.73
N PRO A 406 1.60 5.69 18.11
CA PRO A 406 2.45 4.71 17.43
C PRO A 406 2.03 4.42 15.99
N GLU A 407 0.73 4.43 15.68
CA GLU A 407 0.18 4.14 14.34
C GLU A 407 0.45 5.26 13.32
N ALA A 408 0.74 6.46 13.81
CA ALA A 408 0.85 7.67 13.01
C ALA A 408 2.17 7.69 12.19
N PRO A 409 2.16 8.12 10.91
CA PRO A 409 3.39 8.41 10.16
C PRO A 409 4.06 9.69 10.71
N ASP A 410 5.36 9.87 10.46
CA ASP A 410 6.18 10.90 11.13
C ASP A 410 5.72 12.34 10.86
N GLU A 411 5.12 12.60 9.69
CA GLU A 411 4.58 13.91 9.34
C GLU A 411 3.31 14.28 10.13
N HIS A 412 2.65 13.31 10.76
CA HIS A 412 1.34 13.51 11.38
C HIS A 412 1.42 14.51 12.54
N PRO A 413 0.47 15.45 12.69
CA PRO A 413 0.46 16.44 13.77
C PRO A 413 0.57 15.82 15.18
N VAL A 414 0.01 14.63 15.40
CA VAL A 414 0.13 13.87 16.66
C VAL A 414 1.57 13.46 16.96
N VAL A 415 2.38 13.12 15.95
CA VAL A 415 3.81 12.81 16.15
C VAL A 415 4.60 14.10 16.35
N ALA A 416 4.34 15.12 15.54
CA ALA A 416 5.00 16.42 15.61
C ALA A 416 4.75 17.21 16.91
N SER A 417 3.71 16.85 17.68
CA SER A 417 3.44 17.40 19.01
C SER A 417 4.11 16.63 20.16
N LEU A 418 4.66 15.45 19.89
CA LEU A 418 5.32 14.59 20.87
C LEU A 418 6.85 14.53 20.69
N TYR A 419 7.33 14.64 19.45
CA TYR A 419 8.74 14.47 19.11
C TYR A 419 9.26 15.64 18.25
N PRO A 420 10.51 16.11 18.45
CA PRO A 420 11.13 17.08 17.56
C PRO A 420 11.38 16.46 16.17
N ARG A 421 11.41 17.29 15.11
CA ARG A 421 11.47 16.83 13.71
C ARG A 421 12.70 15.96 13.36
N SER A 422 13.79 16.08 14.11
CA SER A 422 15.02 15.29 13.93
C SER A 422 15.01 13.97 14.72
N HIS A 423 13.95 13.68 15.47
CA HIS A 423 13.84 12.47 16.29
C HIS A 423 13.54 11.25 15.42
N GLN A 424 14.45 10.28 15.41
CA GLN A 424 14.19 8.98 14.83
C GLN A 424 13.44 8.12 15.84
N ARG A 425 12.18 7.79 15.56
CA ARG A 425 11.36 6.94 16.43
C ARG A 425 11.87 5.51 16.46
N THR A 426 11.98 4.97 17.66
CA THR A 426 12.36 3.58 17.94
C THR A 426 11.15 2.63 17.92
N PRO A 427 11.33 1.29 17.90
CA PRO A 427 10.22 0.34 17.82
C PRO A 427 9.17 0.45 18.96
N ASP A 428 9.57 0.92 20.14
CA ASP A 428 8.70 1.26 21.27
C ASP A 428 7.94 2.59 21.12
N GLN A 429 8.08 3.28 19.97
CA GLN A 429 7.47 4.58 19.68
C GLN A 429 6.71 4.62 18.33
N VAL A 430 6.89 3.63 17.46
CA VAL A 430 6.19 3.52 16.16
C VAL A 430 5.76 2.07 15.90
N LEU A 431 4.54 1.92 15.39
CA LEU A 431 4.00 0.66 14.90
C LEU A 431 4.50 0.41 13.47
N ASP A 432 5.48 -0.49 13.31
CA ASP A 432 6.07 -0.83 12.02
C ASP A 432 5.48 -2.12 11.44
N GLU A 433 4.25 -2.02 10.93
CA GLU A 433 3.52 -3.13 10.32
C GLU A 433 3.55 -3.03 8.79
N GLU A 434 4.70 -3.43 8.22
CA GLU A 434 4.93 -3.55 6.78
C GLU A 434 5.06 -5.03 6.34
N ALA A 435 5.05 -5.26 5.03
CA ALA A 435 5.20 -6.60 4.45
C ALA A 435 6.68 -7.04 4.49
N TYR A 436 6.95 -8.32 4.19
CA TYR A 436 8.33 -8.82 4.29
C TYR A 436 9.26 -8.20 3.25
N ASP A 437 10.49 -7.89 3.67
CA ASP A 437 11.67 -7.87 2.83
C ASP A 437 12.78 -8.62 3.58
N TRP A 438 13.01 -9.87 3.22
CA TRP A 438 13.91 -10.77 3.93
C TRP A 438 14.63 -11.73 2.99
N ILE A 439 15.91 -11.92 3.26
CA ILE A 439 16.74 -12.98 2.68
C ILE A 439 17.26 -13.88 3.80
N ARG A 440 17.40 -15.17 3.48
CA ARG A 440 18.09 -16.12 4.34
C ARG A 440 19.60 -15.88 4.24
N ASP A 441 20.28 -16.01 5.37
CA ASP A 441 21.74 -16.00 5.42
C ASP A 441 22.31 -17.15 4.55
N PRO A 442 23.23 -16.89 3.60
CA PRO A 442 23.88 -17.92 2.80
C PRO A 442 24.53 -19.03 3.65
N GLU A 443 25.08 -18.71 4.82
CA GLU A 443 25.74 -19.68 5.71
C GLU A 443 24.75 -20.70 6.31
N LEU A 444 23.45 -20.42 6.24
CA LEU A 444 22.39 -21.34 6.67
C LEU A 444 21.93 -22.30 5.57
N LEU A 445 22.44 -22.21 4.34
CA LEU A 445 22.14 -23.17 3.28
C LEU A 445 22.82 -24.52 3.56
N THR A 446 22.06 -25.60 3.47
CA THR A 446 22.58 -26.96 3.69
C THR A 446 23.21 -27.56 2.43
N ASP A 447 24.10 -28.55 2.60
CA ASP A 447 24.66 -29.31 1.47
C ASP A 447 23.55 -29.90 0.57
N GLU A 448 22.45 -30.39 1.15
CA GLU A 448 21.31 -30.91 0.38
C GLU A 448 20.62 -29.82 -0.45
N GLU A 449 20.39 -28.64 0.14
CA GLU A 449 19.87 -27.46 -0.58
C GLU A 449 20.82 -27.02 -1.71
N CYS A 450 22.13 -27.20 -1.53
CA CYS A 450 23.14 -26.90 -2.55
C CYS A 450 23.23 -27.96 -3.67
N THR A 451 22.58 -29.11 -3.55
CA THR A 451 22.44 -30.08 -4.66
C THR A 451 21.24 -29.80 -5.58
N ARG A 452 20.36 -28.87 -5.19
CA ARG A 452 19.21 -28.44 -5.99
C ARG A 452 19.66 -27.71 -7.27
N THR A 453 18.77 -27.61 -8.25
CA THR A 453 19.13 -27.04 -9.57
C THR A 453 18.47 -25.69 -9.84
N HIS A 454 17.34 -25.41 -9.20
CA HIS A 454 16.52 -24.23 -9.43
C HIS A 454 16.19 -23.49 -8.14
N ALA A 455 15.97 -22.18 -8.25
CA ALA A 455 15.23 -21.36 -7.32
C ALA A 455 13.87 -21.02 -7.96
N VAL A 456 12.76 -21.33 -7.27
CA VAL A 456 11.39 -21.18 -7.77
C VAL A 456 10.61 -20.22 -6.86
N GLY A 457 10.06 -19.17 -7.46
CA GLY A 457 9.19 -18.21 -6.78
C GLY A 457 7.73 -18.65 -6.80
N ILE A 458 7.06 -18.53 -5.66
CA ILE A 458 5.60 -18.63 -5.53
C ILE A 458 5.05 -17.34 -4.95
N ASP A 459 4.00 -16.79 -5.56
CA ASP A 459 3.37 -15.53 -5.14
C ASP A 459 1.90 -15.74 -4.74
N VAL A 460 1.47 -15.13 -3.64
CA VAL A 460 0.14 -15.31 -3.04
C VAL A 460 -0.87 -14.36 -3.69
N ASN A 461 -1.76 -14.91 -4.52
CA ASN A 461 -2.80 -14.17 -5.24
C ASN A 461 -3.60 -13.25 -4.29
N MET A 462 -3.50 -11.93 -4.54
CA MET A 462 -4.22 -10.88 -3.79
C MET A 462 -4.04 -10.97 -2.25
N ALA A 463 -2.83 -11.19 -1.75
CA ALA A 463 -2.58 -11.45 -0.33
C ALA A 463 -3.23 -10.43 0.62
N PHE A 464 -3.09 -9.13 0.37
CA PHE A 464 -3.70 -8.08 1.20
C PHE A 464 -5.24 -8.05 1.13
N ALA A 465 -5.86 -8.42 0.01
CA ALA A 465 -7.32 -8.56 -0.04
C ALA A 465 -7.77 -9.80 0.76
N ALA A 466 -7.09 -10.93 0.59
CA ALA A 466 -7.36 -12.15 1.34
C ALA A 466 -7.20 -11.94 2.85
N ALA A 467 -6.22 -11.13 3.28
CA ALA A 467 -6.03 -10.73 4.67
C ALA A 467 -7.11 -9.78 5.22
N ALA A 468 -7.79 -9.01 4.36
CA ALA A 468 -8.91 -8.15 4.75
C ALA A 468 -10.25 -8.90 4.94
N ASN A 469 -10.34 -10.15 4.47
CA ASN A 469 -11.52 -11.02 4.57
C ASN A 469 -11.91 -11.25 6.04
N ARG A 470 -13.12 -10.82 6.45
CA ARG A 470 -13.62 -10.89 7.84
C ARG A 470 -12.71 -10.27 8.92
N LEU A 471 -11.69 -9.50 8.56
CA LEU A 471 -10.80 -8.87 9.53
C LEU A 471 -11.57 -7.86 10.39
N THR A 472 -11.64 -8.11 11.70
CA THR A 472 -12.24 -7.18 12.66
C THR A 472 -11.29 -6.02 12.90
N VAL A 473 -11.76 -4.80 12.62
CA VAL A 473 -10.96 -3.57 12.75
C VAL A 473 -11.73 -2.51 13.53
N GLY A 474 -11.01 -1.51 14.07
CA GLY A 474 -11.64 -0.39 14.77
C GLY A 474 -12.51 0.46 13.84
N LEU A 475 -13.68 0.88 14.32
CA LEU A 475 -14.59 1.79 13.64
C LEU A 475 -14.52 3.22 14.22
N GLY A 476 -14.08 3.34 15.48
CA GLY A 476 -13.97 4.60 16.22
C GLY A 476 -12.53 4.98 16.64
N PRO A 477 -12.38 5.97 17.54
CA PRO A 477 -11.10 6.36 18.12
C PRO A 477 -10.50 5.25 19.00
N ALA A 478 -9.23 5.37 19.35
CA ALA A 478 -8.57 4.47 20.29
C ALA A 478 -8.73 4.97 21.74
N THR A 479 -8.76 4.00 22.67
CA THR A 479 -8.59 4.23 24.10
C THR A 479 -7.21 3.71 24.51
N HIS A 480 -6.40 4.57 25.13
CA HIS A 480 -5.12 4.17 25.74
C HIS A 480 -5.39 3.37 27.02
N THR A 481 -4.74 2.23 27.15
CA THR A 481 -4.85 1.33 28.30
C THR A 481 -3.46 0.96 28.78
N LYS A 482 -3.19 1.16 30.07
CA LYS A 482 -1.94 0.74 30.75
C LYS A 482 -2.13 -0.62 31.40
N SER A 483 -1.08 -1.45 31.38
CA SER A 483 -1.07 -2.83 31.87
C SER A 483 -2.28 -3.67 31.39
N PRO A 484 -2.62 -3.67 30.08
CA PRO A 484 -3.77 -4.40 29.57
C PRO A 484 -3.52 -5.92 29.59
N ARG A 485 -4.57 -6.69 29.89
CA ARG A 485 -4.58 -8.11 29.51
C ARG A 485 -4.71 -8.20 27.98
N PHE A 486 -3.86 -9.00 27.32
CA PHE A 486 -4.00 -9.24 25.89
C PHE A 486 -5.30 -9.96 25.55
N ASP A 487 -5.97 -9.48 24.49
CA ASP A 487 -7.16 -10.10 23.90
C ASP A 487 -6.95 -10.19 22.37
N PRO A 488 -6.79 -11.41 21.81
CA PRO A 488 -6.56 -11.59 20.38
C PRO A 488 -7.76 -11.20 19.49
N THR A 489 -8.93 -10.93 20.09
CA THR A 489 -10.13 -10.49 19.38
C THR A 489 -10.32 -8.98 19.37
N ALA A 490 -9.62 -8.25 20.26
CA ALA A 490 -9.70 -6.79 20.37
C ALA A 490 -8.75 -6.12 19.36
N PRO A 491 -9.25 -5.37 18.35
CA PRO A 491 -8.38 -4.64 17.45
C PRO A 491 -7.72 -3.45 18.14
N GLY A 492 -6.40 -3.33 17.95
CA GLY A 492 -5.58 -2.26 18.50
C GLY A 492 -4.11 -2.46 18.16
N CYS A 493 -3.27 -1.58 18.71
CA CYS A 493 -1.82 -1.79 18.79
C CYS A 493 -1.39 -1.94 20.25
N TRP A 494 -0.32 -2.72 20.46
CA TRP A 494 0.10 -3.23 21.76
C TRP A 494 1.62 -3.07 21.87
N LEU A 495 2.10 -2.52 22.98
CA LEU A 495 3.52 -2.48 23.32
C LEU A 495 3.85 -3.75 24.10
N ALA A 496 4.71 -4.60 23.55
CA ALA A 496 5.15 -5.84 24.18
C ALA A 496 6.64 -6.07 23.88
N ASP A 497 7.31 -6.86 24.72
CA ASP A 497 8.65 -7.36 24.42
C ASP A 497 8.57 -8.80 23.93
N LEU A 498 9.00 -9.02 22.69
CA LEU A 498 9.06 -10.33 22.04
C LEU A 498 10.51 -10.76 21.77
N SER A 499 11.51 -10.02 22.26
CA SER A 499 12.94 -10.24 21.97
C SER A 499 13.51 -11.54 22.52
N SER A 500 12.88 -12.09 23.57
CA SER A 500 13.23 -13.39 24.13
C SER A 500 12.71 -14.59 23.31
N ILE A 501 11.93 -14.36 22.24
CA ILE A 501 11.37 -15.43 21.40
C ILE A 501 12.40 -15.91 20.39
N SER A 502 12.98 -17.08 20.64
CA SER A 502 13.82 -17.79 19.66
C SER A 502 12.96 -18.50 18.61
N LEU A 503 13.27 -18.29 17.33
CA LEU A 503 12.66 -18.93 16.17
C LEU A 503 13.73 -19.65 15.33
N ASP A 504 13.32 -20.47 14.36
CA ASP A 504 14.25 -21.06 13.38
C ASP A 504 14.86 -19.94 12.51
N PRO A 505 16.19 -19.73 12.49
CA PRO A 505 16.82 -18.63 11.76
C PRO A 505 16.70 -18.78 10.22
N ARG A 506 16.25 -19.95 9.72
CA ARG A 506 15.94 -20.20 8.31
C ARG A 506 14.54 -19.73 7.91
N LEU A 507 13.80 -19.11 8.83
CA LEU A 507 12.53 -18.44 8.58
C LEU A 507 12.63 -16.95 8.97
N PRO A 508 11.94 -16.05 8.26
CA PRO A 508 11.83 -14.66 8.69
C PRO A 508 11.02 -14.57 10.00
N SER A 509 11.46 -13.75 10.95
CA SER A 509 10.68 -13.44 12.14
C SER A 509 9.34 -12.77 11.75
N PRO A 510 8.17 -13.30 12.19
CA PRO A 510 6.87 -12.71 11.88
C PRO A 510 6.60 -11.39 12.63
N PHE A 511 7.47 -11.04 13.58
CA PHE A 511 7.34 -9.85 14.41
C PHE A 511 7.93 -8.59 13.76
N THR A 512 8.71 -8.70 12.69
CA THR A 512 9.31 -7.54 12.01
C THR A 512 9.16 -7.63 10.48
N PRO A 513 9.07 -6.50 9.75
CA PRO A 513 8.98 -6.53 8.29
C PRO A 513 10.31 -6.97 7.64
N HIS A 514 11.45 -6.64 8.25
CA HIS A 514 12.77 -7.09 7.78
C HIS A 514 13.12 -8.54 8.19
N GLY A 515 12.17 -9.29 8.80
CA GLY A 515 12.32 -10.69 9.16
C GLY A 515 13.43 -11.03 10.17
N LYS A 516 14.02 -10.05 10.86
CA LYS A 516 15.03 -10.28 11.92
C LYS A 516 14.33 -10.32 13.29
N PRO A 517 14.84 -11.06 14.29
CA PRO A 517 14.26 -11.04 15.63
C PRO A 517 14.16 -9.61 16.20
N PRO A 518 13.10 -9.27 16.94
CA PRO A 518 13.03 -8.00 17.65
C PRO A 518 14.10 -7.95 18.76
N THR A 519 14.64 -6.76 19.02
CA THR A 519 15.76 -6.56 19.97
C THR A 519 15.35 -5.99 21.32
N GLY A 520 14.04 -5.76 21.53
CA GLY A 520 13.45 -5.31 22.79
C GLY A 520 11.95 -5.03 22.61
N PRO A 521 11.36 -4.20 23.50
CA PRO A 521 9.96 -3.78 23.39
C PRO A 521 9.64 -3.08 22.06
N ALA A 522 8.50 -3.41 21.47
CA ALA A 522 8.01 -2.76 20.25
C ALA A 522 6.47 -2.70 20.18
N TRP A 523 5.95 -1.80 19.35
CA TRP A 523 4.53 -1.75 19.01
C TRP A 523 4.17 -2.74 17.91
N TYR A 524 3.10 -3.48 18.13
CA TYR A 524 2.59 -4.52 17.25
C TYR A 524 1.07 -4.42 17.09
N ALA A 525 0.53 -4.80 15.93
CA ALA A 525 -0.91 -4.92 15.75
C ALA A 525 -1.44 -6.23 16.37
N THR A 526 -2.72 -6.29 16.76
CA THR A 526 -3.34 -7.50 17.34
C THR A 526 -3.02 -8.80 16.59
N PRO A 527 -3.02 -8.88 15.24
CA PRO A 527 -2.69 -10.13 14.54
C PRO A 527 -1.28 -10.65 14.81
N THR A 528 -0.30 -9.77 15.04
CA THR A 528 1.10 -10.13 15.31
C THR A 528 1.27 -10.76 16.69
N LEU A 529 0.66 -10.18 17.73
CA LEU A 529 0.65 -10.77 19.09
C LEU A 529 -0.19 -12.03 19.17
N ALA A 530 -1.36 -12.05 18.52
CA ALA A 530 -2.20 -13.25 18.45
C ALA A 530 -1.42 -14.41 17.81
N TYR A 531 -0.54 -14.12 16.86
CA TYR A 531 0.33 -15.12 16.26
C TYR A 531 1.50 -15.55 17.15
N ALA A 532 2.06 -14.66 17.97
CA ALA A 532 3.03 -15.06 19.02
C ALA A 532 2.40 -16.08 20.00
N GLN A 533 1.13 -15.88 20.38
CA GLN A 533 0.38 -16.87 21.17
C GLN A 533 0.11 -18.17 20.40
N GLU A 534 -0.23 -18.10 19.10
CA GLU A 534 -0.42 -19.29 18.25
C GLU A 534 0.87 -20.14 18.14
N LEU A 535 2.04 -19.49 18.13
CA LEU A 535 3.35 -20.14 18.18
C LEU A 535 3.72 -20.71 19.57
N GLY A 536 2.87 -20.51 20.59
CA GLY A 536 3.05 -21.06 21.93
C GLY A 536 3.80 -20.15 22.91
N HIS A 537 4.01 -18.88 22.58
CA HIS A 537 4.68 -17.92 23.46
C HIS A 537 3.68 -17.11 24.29
N GLU A 538 4.02 -16.84 25.54
CA GLU A 538 3.27 -15.88 26.35
C GLU A 538 3.50 -14.46 25.84
N VAL A 539 2.46 -13.62 25.89
CA VAL A 539 2.53 -12.20 25.56
C VAL A 539 2.05 -11.38 26.74
N HIS A 540 2.88 -10.42 27.17
CA HIS A 540 2.64 -9.59 28.34
C HIS A 540 2.72 -8.10 27.94
N PRO A 541 1.69 -7.52 27.31
CA PRO A 541 1.75 -6.14 26.87
C PRO A 541 1.76 -5.16 28.04
N THR A 542 2.62 -4.16 27.97
CA THR A 542 2.73 -3.11 29.00
C THR A 542 1.75 -1.97 28.76
N GLU A 543 1.46 -1.67 27.49
CA GLU A 543 0.49 -0.65 27.06
C GLU A 543 -0.26 -1.10 25.80
N ALA A 544 -1.45 -0.54 25.56
CA ALA A 544 -2.19 -0.73 24.33
C ALA A 544 -3.07 0.48 23.95
N TRP A 545 -3.38 0.60 22.67
CA TRP A 545 -4.39 1.49 22.13
C TRP A 545 -5.50 0.64 21.50
N LEU A 546 -6.61 0.50 22.22
CA LEU A 546 -7.69 -0.45 21.90
C LEU A 546 -8.86 0.26 21.21
N ARG A 547 -9.63 -0.47 20.38
CA ARG A 547 -10.80 0.04 19.64
C ARG A 547 -12.08 -0.66 20.08
N PRO A 548 -12.83 -0.16 21.10
CA PRO A 548 -14.04 -0.81 21.59
C PRO A 548 -15.16 -0.87 20.55
N GLU A 549 -15.29 0.16 19.71
CA GLU A 549 -16.12 0.13 18.51
C GLU A 549 -15.36 -0.57 17.39
N CYS A 550 -15.76 -1.80 17.04
CA CYS A 550 -15.07 -2.61 16.02
C CYS A 550 -16.03 -3.40 15.13
N GLY A 551 -15.54 -3.86 13.97
CA GLY A 551 -16.26 -4.80 13.11
C GLY A 551 -15.58 -5.10 11.78
N PRO A 552 -16.15 -6.00 10.96
CA PRO A 552 -15.61 -6.41 9.66
C PRO A 552 -15.92 -5.37 8.57
N TYR A 553 -15.26 -4.21 8.65
CA TYR A 553 -15.48 -3.08 7.74
C TYR A 553 -15.19 -3.45 6.27
N LEU A 554 -14.05 -4.10 6.03
CA LEU A 554 -13.54 -4.43 4.69
C LEU A 554 -14.17 -5.67 4.05
N ASP A 555 -15.01 -6.43 4.76
CA ASP A 555 -15.52 -7.74 4.30
C ASP A 555 -16.34 -7.65 2.99
N ALA A 556 -17.19 -6.63 2.86
CA ALA A 556 -17.94 -6.35 1.63
C ALA A 556 -17.01 -5.88 0.48
N TRP A 557 -15.96 -5.13 0.80
CA TRP A 557 -14.97 -4.62 -0.15
C TRP A 557 -14.10 -5.77 -0.70
N TYR A 558 -13.62 -6.66 0.18
CA TYR A 558 -12.96 -7.90 -0.19
C TYR A 558 -13.85 -8.77 -1.07
N THR A 559 -15.10 -9.03 -0.65
CA THR A 559 -16.04 -9.89 -1.38
C THR A 559 -16.21 -9.40 -2.81
N ARG A 560 -16.45 -8.10 -3.01
CA ARG A 560 -16.64 -7.52 -4.34
C ARG A 560 -15.38 -7.53 -5.21
N LEU A 561 -14.20 -7.26 -4.65
CA LEU A 561 -12.94 -7.31 -5.40
C LEU A 561 -12.48 -8.74 -5.71
N ARG A 562 -12.74 -9.70 -4.82
CA ARG A 562 -12.57 -11.14 -5.07
C ARG A 562 -13.45 -11.56 -6.26
N ASP A 563 -14.73 -11.20 -6.24
CA ASP A 563 -15.67 -11.62 -7.28
C ASP A 563 -15.34 -10.95 -8.63
N ALA A 564 -14.92 -9.69 -8.62
CA ALA A 564 -14.38 -9.00 -9.80
C ALA A 564 -13.15 -9.71 -10.38
N TYR A 565 -12.17 -10.05 -9.54
CA TYR A 565 -10.96 -10.77 -9.93
C TYR A 565 -11.28 -12.17 -10.47
N MET A 566 -12.10 -12.95 -9.76
CA MET A 566 -12.45 -14.32 -10.15
C MET A 566 -13.24 -14.36 -11.47
N ALA A 567 -14.14 -13.41 -11.71
CA ALA A 567 -14.81 -13.27 -13.00
C ALA A 567 -13.83 -12.93 -14.13
N THR A 568 -12.88 -12.03 -13.88
CA THR A 568 -11.89 -11.62 -14.88
C THR A 568 -10.89 -12.74 -15.20
N MET A 569 -10.47 -13.51 -14.21
CA MET A 569 -9.66 -14.71 -14.44
C MET A 569 -10.42 -15.79 -15.22
N ALA A 570 -11.74 -15.92 -15.01
CA ALA A 570 -12.57 -16.84 -15.78
C ALA A 570 -12.71 -16.41 -17.26
N ASP A 571 -12.79 -15.11 -17.57
CA ASP A 571 -12.74 -14.62 -18.95
C ASP A 571 -11.39 -14.96 -19.61
N LEU A 572 -10.29 -14.85 -18.84
CA LEU A 572 -8.93 -15.25 -19.23
C LEU A 572 -8.75 -16.79 -19.25
N GLY A 573 -9.83 -17.56 -19.15
CA GLY A 573 -9.85 -19.03 -19.21
C GLY A 573 -9.37 -19.75 -17.94
N VAL A 574 -9.01 -19.05 -16.86
CA VAL A 574 -8.45 -19.62 -15.64
C VAL A 574 -9.50 -19.74 -14.55
N THR A 575 -9.79 -20.96 -14.07
CA THR A 575 -10.86 -21.20 -13.07
C THR A 575 -10.38 -21.96 -11.83
N SER A 576 -11.09 -21.81 -10.72
CA SER A 576 -10.77 -22.49 -9.45
C SER A 576 -11.04 -24.01 -9.44
N ALA A 577 -11.60 -24.56 -10.52
CA ALA A 577 -11.85 -25.99 -10.67
C ALA A 577 -10.70 -26.73 -11.38
N MET A 578 -9.73 -26.01 -11.95
CA MET A 578 -8.61 -26.58 -12.70
C MET A 578 -7.69 -27.43 -11.81
N PRO A 579 -7.27 -28.62 -12.28
CA PRO A 579 -6.12 -29.34 -11.72
C PRO A 579 -4.86 -28.47 -11.72
N GLU A 580 -3.97 -28.67 -10.74
CA GLU A 580 -2.77 -27.84 -10.55
C GLU A 580 -1.85 -27.77 -11.79
N PRO A 581 -1.61 -28.86 -12.56
CA PRO A 581 -0.83 -28.79 -13.81
C PRO A 581 -1.53 -28.00 -14.92
N GLU A 582 -2.85 -28.10 -15.05
CA GLU A 582 -3.63 -27.34 -16.03
C GLU A 582 -3.67 -25.85 -15.67
N PHE A 583 -3.82 -25.53 -14.38
CA PHE A 583 -3.72 -24.17 -13.87
C PHE A 583 -2.36 -23.55 -14.19
N LEU A 584 -1.25 -24.25 -13.91
CA LEU A 584 0.09 -23.76 -14.26
C LEU A 584 0.24 -23.53 -15.77
N LYS A 585 -0.22 -24.47 -16.61
CA LYS A 585 -0.19 -24.32 -18.06
C LYS A 585 -1.06 -23.15 -18.56
N ALA A 586 -2.24 -22.94 -17.99
CA ALA A 586 -3.09 -21.81 -18.36
C ALA A 586 -2.45 -20.47 -17.95
N MET A 587 -1.82 -20.41 -16.77
CA MET A 587 -1.16 -19.20 -16.27
C MET A 587 0.03 -18.72 -17.13
N THR A 588 0.66 -19.56 -17.95
CA THR A 588 1.74 -19.08 -18.86
C THR A 588 1.21 -18.33 -20.08
N THR A 589 -0.01 -18.65 -20.56
CA THR A 589 -0.59 -18.06 -21.78
C THR A 589 -1.84 -17.21 -21.56
N HIS A 590 -2.41 -17.16 -20.34
CA HIS A 590 -3.71 -16.51 -20.07
C HIS A 590 -3.89 -15.07 -20.57
N LYS A 591 -2.81 -14.29 -20.70
CA LYS A 591 -2.83 -12.89 -21.19
C LYS A 591 -2.68 -12.77 -22.72
N GLN A 592 -2.27 -13.83 -23.41
CA GLN A 592 -2.06 -13.82 -24.86
C GLN A 592 -3.40 -13.60 -25.57
N ASP A 593 -3.40 -12.75 -26.59
CA ASP A 593 -4.57 -12.40 -27.40
C ASP A 593 -5.80 -11.87 -26.62
N ALA A 594 -5.61 -11.43 -25.36
CA ALA A 594 -6.66 -10.98 -24.45
C ALA A 594 -6.33 -9.61 -23.81
N PRO A 595 -6.15 -8.52 -24.58
CA PRO A 595 -5.74 -7.22 -24.05
C PRO A 595 -6.77 -6.62 -23.08
N ILE A 596 -8.06 -6.63 -23.43
CA ILE A 596 -9.13 -6.04 -22.60
C ILE A 596 -9.23 -6.72 -21.22
N PRO A 597 -9.40 -8.06 -21.09
CA PRO A 597 -9.48 -8.69 -19.78
C PRO A 597 -8.16 -8.61 -18.99
N THR A 598 -7.00 -8.57 -19.65
CA THR A 598 -5.70 -8.35 -19.02
C THR A 598 -5.60 -6.95 -18.39
N ALA A 599 -6.04 -5.91 -19.09
CA ALA A 599 -6.10 -4.55 -18.58
C ALA A 599 -7.09 -4.41 -17.40
N VAL A 600 -8.28 -5.02 -17.51
CA VAL A 600 -9.25 -5.10 -16.40
C VAL A 600 -8.65 -5.80 -15.17
N LEU A 601 -7.91 -6.90 -15.37
CA LEU A 601 -7.25 -7.62 -14.27
C LEU A 601 -6.19 -6.74 -13.58
N SER A 602 -5.36 -6.03 -14.36
CA SER A 602 -4.37 -5.09 -13.84
C SER A 602 -5.02 -3.98 -13.02
N ALA A 603 -6.11 -3.39 -13.53
CA ALA A 603 -6.86 -2.36 -12.85
C ALA A 603 -7.50 -2.85 -11.53
N ILE A 604 -8.02 -4.08 -11.49
CA ILE A 604 -8.54 -4.70 -10.26
C ILE A 604 -7.44 -4.88 -9.22
N LYS A 605 -6.28 -5.46 -9.59
CA LYS A 605 -5.12 -5.63 -8.69
C LYS A 605 -4.63 -4.29 -8.15
N SER A 606 -4.48 -3.31 -9.02
CA SER A 606 -4.09 -1.93 -8.67
C SER A 606 -5.11 -1.24 -7.74
N THR A 607 -6.39 -1.57 -7.87
CA THR A 607 -7.46 -1.07 -6.98
C THR A 607 -7.33 -1.63 -5.57
N VAL A 608 -6.95 -2.90 -5.42
CA VAL A 608 -6.66 -3.54 -4.13
C VAL A 608 -5.46 -2.87 -3.47
N LYS A 609 -4.28 -2.90 -4.13
CA LYS A 609 -3.01 -2.39 -3.59
C LYS A 609 -3.11 -0.90 -3.27
N GLY A 610 -3.59 -0.11 -4.22
CA GLY A 610 -3.77 1.33 -4.06
C GLY A 610 -4.82 1.69 -3.00
N GLY A 611 -5.92 0.95 -2.91
CA GLY A 611 -6.97 1.18 -1.92
C GLY A 611 -6.49 1.01 -0.48
N ILE A 612 -5.73 -0.07 -0.21
CA ILE A 612 -5.11 -0.30 1.11
C ILE A 612 -4.00 0.72 1.39
N GLY A 613 -3.13 1.03 0.41
CA GLY A 613 -2.09 2.04 0.58
C GLY A 613 -2.64 3.43 0.94
N LYS A 614 -3.78 3.82 0.36
CA LYS A 614 -4.44 5.09 0.62
C LYS A 614 -5.01 5.26 2.04
N LEU A 615 -5.14 4.18 2.83
CA LEU A 615 -5.51 4.24 4.24
C LEU A 615 -4.45 4.94 5.10
N ARG A 616 -3.16 4.91 4.71
CA ARG A 616 -2.03 5.63 5.33
C ARG A 616 -1.41 6.63 4.34
N GLU A 617 -2.24 7.33 3.58
CA GLU A 617 -1.77 8.32 2.60
C GLU A 617 -0.98 9.44 3.30
N ARG A 618 0.33 9.50 3.05
CA ARG A 618 1.25 10.57 3.49
C ARG A 618 0.96 11.89 2.73
N PRO A 619 1.40 13.05 3.24
CA PRO A 619 1.28 14.32 2.52
C PRO A 619 2.01 14.28 1.16
N GLN A 620 1.55 15.09 0.21
CA GLN A 620 2.11 15.15 -1.15
C GLN A 620 2.46 16.60 -1.53
N GLY A 621 3.58 16.76 -2.25
CA GLY A 621 4.03 18.04 -2.81
C GLY A 621 4.96 18.86 -1.91
N ALA A 622 5.91 19.56 -2.53
CA ALA A 622 6.98 20.30 -1.87
C ALA A 622 6.54 21.52 -1.02
N GLY A 623 5.25 21.88 -1.07
CA GLY A 623 4.68 22.95 -0.24
C GLY A 623 4.21 22.49 1.14
N TYR A 624 4.23 21.19 1.43
CA TYR A 624 3.84 20.66 2.74
C TYR A 624 4.86 21.04 3.83
N ARG A 625 4.37 21.40 5.02
CA ARG A 625 5.20 21.70 6.19
C ARG A 625 4.97 20.64 7.28
N PRO A 626 6.02 20.00 7.83
CA PRO A 626 5.84 18.92 8.81
C PRO A 626 5.06 19.36 10.05
N GLY A 627 4.05 18.58 10.42
CA GLY A 627 3.12 18.88 11.51
C GLY A 627 1.84 19.62 11.09
N GLU A 628 1.73 20.11 9.85
CA GLU A 628 0.45 20.59 9.32
C GLU A 628 -0.47 19.40 8.94
N ARG A 629 -1.80 19.61 8.98
CA ARG A 629 -2.78 18.64 8.47
C ARG A 629 -2.83 18.69 6.95
N TRP A 630 -2.90 17.53 6.30
CA TRP A 630 -3.07 17.42 4.84
C TRP A 630 -4.45 16.84 4.47
N PRO A 631 -4.95 17.05 3.23
CA PRO A 631 -6.34 16.76 2.86
C PRO A 631 -6.80 15.30 3.03
N ALA A 632 -5.87 14.34 3.13
CA ALA A 632 -6.21 12.94 3.34
C ALA A 632 -6.76 12.67 4.75
N LEU A 633 -6.31 13.44 5.76
CA LEU A 633 -6.72 13.33 7.16
C LEU A 633 -8.19 13.71 7.41
N GLU A 634 -8.81 14.42 6.47
CA GLU A 634 -10.22 14.84 6.55
C GLU A 634 -11.20 13.76 6.02
N ARG A 635 -10.70 12.55 5.77
CA ARG A 635 -11.51 11.41 5.28
C ARG A 635 -11.71 10.39 6.39
N PRO A 636 -12.93 9.88 6.62
CA PRO A 636 -13.16 8.76 7.55
C PRO A 636 -12.35 7.49 7.23
N THR A 637 -11.92 7.33 5.97
CA THR A 637 -11.13 6.18 5.48
C THR A 637 -9.62 6.35 5.63
N TRP A 638 -9.09 7.49 6.10
CA TRP A 638 -7.68 7.55 6.50
C TRP A 638 -7.55 6.91 7.88
N ARG A 639 -6.99 5.70 7.89
CA ARG A 639 -6.97 4.75 9.01
C ARG A 639 -5.72 3.88 8.94
N PRO A 640 -4.56 4.38 9.43
CA PRO A 640 -3.30 3.65 9.36
C PRO A 640 -3.35 2.34 10.16
N ASP A 641 -4.16 2.28 11.22
CA ASP A 641 -4.40 1.08 12.03
C ASP A 641 -5.08 -0.06 11.24
N ILE A 642 -6.03 0.28 10.37
CA ILE A 642 -6.68 -0.70 9.48
C ILE A 642 -5.65 -1.23 8.47
N ARG A 643 -4.77 -0.38 7.93
CA ARG A 643 -3.69 -0.81 7.04
C ARG A 643 -2.72 -1.74 7.76
N ALA A 644 -2.26 -1.35 8.94
CA ALA A 644 -1.35 -2.15 9.77
C ALA A 644 -1.94 -3.54 10.05
N ALA A 645 -3.20 -3.62 10.48
CA ALA A 645 -3.88 -4.90 10.73
C ALA A 645 -4.03 -5.79 9.48
N VAL A 646 -4.26 -5.20 8.30
CA VAL A 646 -4.31 -5.96 7.03
C VAL A 646 -2.93 -6.53 6.67
N ILE A 647 -1.88 -5.71 6.77
CA ILE A 647 -0.52 -6.12 6.39
C ILE A 647 0.04 -7.14 7.38
N SER A 648 -0.14 -6.92 8.68
CA SER A 648 0.28 -7.85 9.72
C SER A 648 -0.43 -9.21 9.57
N THR A 649 -1.72 -9.21 9.25
CA THR A 649 -2.48 -10.43 8.94
C THR A 649 -1.93 -11.14 7.71
N ALA A 650 -1.53 -10.41 6.66
CA ALA A 650 -0.89 -11.01 5.48
C ALA A 650 0.47 -11.64 5.82
N ARG A 651 1.33 -10.93 6.56
CA ARG A 651 2.66 -11.40 7.00
C ARG A 651 2.58 -12.64 7.89
N VAL A 652 1.66 -12.64 8.85
CA VAL A 652 1.32 -13.79 9.71
C VAL A 652 0.82 -14.98 8.89
N ASN A 653 -0.09 -14.75 7.94
CA ASN A 653 -0.61 -15.81 7.06
C ASN A 653 0.48 -16.41 6.16
N MET A 654 1.45 -15.60 5.73
CA MET A 654 2.63 -16.05 4.98
C MET A 654 3.53 -16.92 5.87
N HIS A 655 3.90 -16.43 7.05
CA HIS A 655 4.73 -17.19 8.00
C HIS A 655 4.10 -18.51 8.40
N ARG A 656 2.79 -18.56 8.66
CA ARG A 656 2.08 -19.80 9.02
C ARG A 656 2.25 -20.89 7.96
N LYS A 657 2.21 -20.53 6.67
CA LYS A 657 2.43 -21.48 5.56
C LYS A 657 3.90 -21.91 5.46
N MET A 658 4.84 -20.96 5.57
CA MET A 658 6.28 -21.26 5.51
C MET A 658 6.72 -22.16 6.67
N ASN A 659 6.30 -21.83 7.90
CA ASN A 659 6.51 -22.67 9.08
C ASN A 659 5.87 -24.06 8.92
N LYS A 660 4.70 -24.16 8.27
CA LYS A 660 4.06 -25.46 8.01
C LYS A 660 4.87 -26.31 7.03
N LEU A 661 5.48 -25.71 6.01
CA LEU A 661 6.43 -26.38 5.10
C LEU A 661 7.70 -26.82 5.84
N ALA A 662 8.32 -25.93 6.60
CA ALA A 662 9.53 -26.20 7.39
C ALA A 662 9.32 -27.37 8.36
N THR A 663 8.29 -27.30 9.20
CA THR A 663 8.00 -28.31 10.24
C THR A 663 7.51 -29.66 9.73
N THR A 664 6.94 -29.72 8.51
CA THR A 664 6.34 -30.98 7.98
C THR A 664 7.16 -31.62 6.87
N ALA A 665 7.97 -30.85 6.15
CA ALA A 665 8.72 -31.31 4.98
C ALA A 665 10.19 -30.87 4.97
N GLY A 666 10.68 -30.14 5.99
CA GLY A 666 12.05 -29.62 6.03
C GLY A 666 12.31 -28.48 5.04
N LEU A 667 11.29 -27.98 4.35
CA LEU A 667 11.41 -26.99 3.28
C LEU A 667 11.38 -25.56 3.81
N HIS A 668 12.48 -24.85 3.62
CA HIS A 668 12.68 -23.47 4.08
C HIS A 668 12.81 -22.53 2.87
N PRO A 669 12.23 -21.31 2.93
CA PRO A 669 12.46 -20.31 1.90
C PRO A 669 13.92 -19.83 1.97
N ILE A 670 14.45 -19.37 0.84
CA ILE A 670 15.70 -18.60 0.79
C ILE A 670 15.46 -17.09 0.78
N ALA A 671 14.25 -16.66 0.40
CA ALA A 671 13.89 -15.26 0.32
C ALA A 671 12.38 -15.05 0.38
N VAL A 672 11.96 -13.90 0.88
CA VAL A 672 10.56 -13.47 0.92
C VAL A 672 10.49 -11.96 0.63
N LEU A 673 9.63 -11.55 -0.28
CA LEU A 673 9.35 -10.14 -0.59
C LEU A 673 7.84 -9.96 -0.78
N SER A 674 7.21 -9.13 0.06
CA SER A 674 5.76 -8.95 0.14
C SER A 674 5.00 -10.28 0.29
N ASP A 675 4.41 -10.76 -0.81
CA ASP A 675 3.62 -11.97 -0.96
C ASP A 675 4.31 -13.08 -1.78
N CYS A 676 5.51 -12.81 -2.30
CA CYS A 676 6.38 -13.78 -2.97
C CYS A 676 7.33 -14.45 -1.96
N ALA A 677 7.49 -15.78 -2.07
CA ALA A 677 8.57 -16.53 -1.42
C ALA A 677 9.30 -17.41 -2.44
N VAL A 678 10.62 -17.51 -2.29
CA VAL A 678 11.50 -18.30 -3.16
C VAL A 678 12.02 -19.52 -2.40
N TYR A 679 11.88 -20.69 -3.02
CA TYR A 679 12.36 -21.97 -2.51
C TYR A 679 13.35 -22.61 -3.49
N LEU A 680 14.29 -23.40 -2.97
CA LEU A 680 15.16 -24.23 -3.80
C LEU A 680 14.46 -25.53 -4.20
N SER A 681 14.69 -26.00 -5.42
CA SER A 681 13.92 -27.08 -6.05
C SER A 681 14.76 -27.91 -7.02
N ASP A 682 14.40 -29.19 -7.14
CA ASP A 682 15.01 -30.12 -8.11
C ASP A 682 14.53 -29.87 -9.55
N GLY A 683 13.37 -29.22 -9.69
CA GLY A 683 12.75 -28.89 -10.96
C GLY A 683 12.27 -27.43 -11.04
N PRO A 684 11.90 -26.97 -12.23
CA PRO A 684 11.65 -25.56 -12.51
C PRO A 684 10.26 -25.05 -12.09
N GLY A 685 9.37 -25.89 -11.57
CA GLY A 685 7.99 -25.54 -11.25
C GLY A 685 7.63 -25.71 -9.77
N PRO A 686 6.56 -25.04 -9.28
CA PRO A 686 6.13 -25.21 -7.88
C PRO A 686 5.71 -26.64 -7.52
N LEU A 687 5.30 -27.44 -8.51
CA LEU A 687 4.96 -28.86 -8.30
C LEU A 687 6.17 -29.72 -7.91
N ASP A 688 7.39 -29.26 -8.19
CA ASP A 688 8.63 -30.01 -7.95
C ASP A 688 9.12 -29.88 -6.50
N PHE A 689 8.57 -28.94 -5.71
CA PHE A 689 8.88 -28.79 -4.28
C PHE A 689 7.66 -28.73 -3.35
N LEU A 690 6.46 -28.37 -3.82
CA LEU A 690 5.30 -28.21 -2.93
C LEU A 690 4.86 -29.57 -2.33
N PRO A 691 4.90 -29.73 -0.99
CA PRO A 691 4.70 -31.02 -0.36
C PRO A 691 3.24 -31.50 -0.45
N ARG A 692 3.08 -32.82 -0.54
CA ARG A 692 1.79 -33.52 -0.60
C ARG A 692 1.61 -34.47 0.58
N THR A 693 0.34 -34.75 0.91
CA THR A 693 -0.01 -35.84 1.82
C THR A 693 0.23 -37.20 1.15
N PRO A 694 0.24 -38.32 1.90
CA PRO A 694 0.33 -39.66 1.32
C PRO A 694 -0.78 -39.97 0.27
N ASP A 695 -1.96 -39.34 0.41
CA ASP A 695 -3.06 -39.42 -0.57
C ASP A 695 -2.84 -38.56 -1.85
N GLY A 696 -1.67 -37.92 -2.01
CA GLY A 696 -1.36 -37.03 -3.14
C GLY A 696 -2.02 -35.64 -3.10
N LYS A 697 -2.70 -35.28 -2.01
CA LYS A 697 -3.37 -33.97 -1.85
C LYS A 697 -2.35 -32.91 -1.40
N PRO A 698 -2.53 -31.61 -1.74
CA PRO A 698 -1.67 -30.54 -1.22
C PRO A 698 -1.64 -30.52 0.32
N LEU A 699 -0.47 -30.20 0.91
CA LEU A 699 -0.28 -30.18 2.37
C LEU A 699 -1.28 -29.24 3.09
N PRO A 700 -2.11 -29.74 4.02
CA PRO A 700 -3.02 -28.90 4.79
C PRO A 700 -2.27 -27.84 5.62
N GLY A 701 -2.68 -26.58 5.45
CA GLY A 701 -2.06 -25.41 6.09
C GLY A 701 -0.82 -24.86 5.38
N GLY A 702 -0.29 -25.57 4.37
CA GLY A 702 0.81 -25.08 3.53
C GLY A 702 0.32 -24.17 2.40
N PHE A 703 1.23 -23.88 1.46
CA PHE A 703 0.86 -23.26 0.19
C PHE A 703 0.07 -24.24 -0.69
N ARG A 704 -0.84 -23.69 -1.49
CA ARG A 704 -1.68 -24.44 -2.44
C ARG A 704 -1.77 -23.68 -3.75
N LEU A 705 -1.53 -24.37 -4.87
CA LEU A 705 -1.68 -23.78 -6.19
C LEU A 705 -3.16 -23.53 -6.52
N GLY A 706 -3.40 -22.43 -7.22
CA GLY A 706 -4.71 -22.10 -7.77
C GLY A 706 -4.96 -20.60 -7.84
N VAL A 707 -5.97 -20.22 -8.61
CA VAL A 707 -6.27 -18.83 -8.93
C VAL A 707 -6.83 -18.02 -7.75
N SER A 708 -7.53 -18.68 -6.81
CA SER A 708 -8.29 -18.01 -5.74
C SER A 708 -7.42 -17.14 -4.81
N PRO A 709 -7.92 -16.01 -4.29
CA PRO A 709 -7.18 -15.20 -3.34
C PRO A 709 -6.69 -16.00 -2.12
N GLY A 710 -5.42 -15.82 -1.76
CA GLY A 710 -4.73 -16.57 -0.71
C GLY A 710 -4.12 -17.92 -1.15
N MET A 711 -4.40 -18.41 -2.36
CA MET A 711 -3.63 -19.48 -3.04
C MET A 711 -2.41 -18.88 -3.77
N VAL A 712 -1.50 -19.72 -4.27
CA VAL A 712 -0.30 -19.28 -4.99
C VAL A 712 -0.37 -19.53 -6.50
N LYS A 713 0.29 -18.65 -7.26
CA LYS A 713 0.73 -18.87 -8.65
C LYS A 713 2.23 -19.21 -8.68
N HIS A 714 2.69 -19.75 -9.80
CA HIS A 714 4.11 -19.70 -10.14
C HIS A 714 4.47 -18.26 -10.50
N GLU A 715 5.53 -17.75 -9.88
CA GLU A 715 5.97 -16.37 -10.07
C GLU A 715 7.12 -16.26 -11.08
N GLY A 716 8.12 -17.12 -10.92
CA GLY A 716 9.27 -17.20 -11.80
C GLY A 716 10.23 -18.30 -11.36
N THR A 717 11.25 -18.57 -12.17
CA THR A 717 12.27 -19.59 -11.90
C THR A 717 13.61 -19.14 -12.44
N GLN A 718 14.66 -19.38 -11.66
CA GLN A 718 16.06 -19.10 -12.02
C GLN A 718 16.96 -20.27 -11.60
N PRO A 719 18.20 -20.38 -12.12
CA PRO A 719 19.17 -21.37 -11.66
C PRO A 719 19.56 -21.18 -10.19
N LEU A 720 19.91 -22.26 -9.47
CA LEU A 720 20.42 -22.19 -8.08
C LEU A 720 21.54 -21.14 -7.93
N LEU A 721 22.56 -21.20 -8.79
CA LEU A 721 23.76 -20.35 -8.70
C LEU A 721 23.45 -18.85 -8.83
N TRP A 722 22.39 -18.50 -9.56
CA TRP A 722 21.93 -17.10 -9.64
C TRP A 722 21.33 -16.64 -8.31
N ALA A 723 20.55 -17.50 -7.66
CA ALA A 723 19.93 -17.16 -6.38
C ALA A 723 20.97 -17.06 -5.26
N VAL A 724 21.95 -17.97 -5.20
CA VAL A 724 23.05 -17.92 -4.23
C VAL A 724 23.86 -16.63 -4.42
N GLY A 725 24.28 -16.30 -5.65
CA GLY A 725 25.01 -15.06 -5.92
C GLY A 725 24.24 -13.79 -5.52
N MET A 726 22.91 -13.78 -5.65
CA MET A 726 22.09 -12.68 -5.14
C MET A 726 22.10 -12.59 -3.61
N LEU A 727 22.04 -13.72 -2.89
CA LEU A 727 22.09 -13.72 -1.43
C LEU A 727 23.46 -13.22 -0.93
N ASP A 728 24.56 -13.63 -1.58
CA ASP A 728 25.92 -13.17 -1.30
C ASP A 728 26.09 -11.65 -1.54
N GLU A 729 25.41 -11.10 -2.54
CA GLU A 729 25.34 -9.64 -2.80
C GLU A 729 24.38 -8.89 -1.86
N GLY A 730 23.67 -9.60 -0.96
CA GLY A 730 22.66 -9.02 -0.07
C GLY A 730 21.37 -8.56 -0.78
N LEU A 731 21.12 -9.04 -2.00
CA LEU A 731 19.97 -8.71 -2.83
C LEU A 731 18.87 -9.76 -2.68
N ASN A 732 17.61 -9.33 -2.62
CA ASN A 732 16.46 -10.24 -2.47
C ASN A 732 16.08 -10.94 -3.79
N PRO A 733 16.30 -12.27 -3.95
CA PRO A 733 15.97 -13.00 -5.18
C PRO A 733 14.50 -12.89 -5.60
N ALA A 734 13.57 -12.75 -4.65
CA ALA A 734 12.15 -12.62 -4.95
C ALA A 734 11.83 -11.39 -5.83
N ARG A 735 12.67 -10.34 -5.75
CA ARG A 735 12.52 -9.13 -6.58
C ARG A 735 12.77 -9.36 -8.08
N HIS A 736 13.58 -10.36 -8.42
CA HIS A 736 14.06 -10.56 -9.79
C HIS A 736 13.74 -11.96 -10.36
N ILE A 737 12.97 -12.78 -9.64
CA ILE A 737 12.71 -14.18 -9.96
C ILE A 737 12.02 -14.39 -11.32
N LYS A 738 11.25 -13.40 -11.80
CA LYS A 738 10.65 -13.33 -13.14
C LYS A 738 11.64 -13.13 -14.30
N GLY A 739 12.88 -12.74 -14.02
CA GLY A 739 13.87 -12.32 -15.04
C GLY A 739 13.87 -10.81 -15.36
N HIS A 740 13.04 -10.02 -14.66
CA HIS A 740 13.08 -8.55 -14.63
C HIS A 740 12.73 -8.05 -13.22
N ASP A 741 12.86 -6.75 -12.95
CA ASP A 741 12.50 -6.16 -11.65
C ASP A 741 10.97 -6.22 -11.43
N ALA A 742 10.53 -6.85 -10.34
CA ALA A 742 9.13 -6.93 -9.93
C ALA A 742 8.52 -5.52 -9.70
N ALA A 743 9.33 -4.52 -9.35
CA ALA A 743 8.87 -3.14 -9.23
C ALA A 743 8.34 -2.55 -10.56
N ALA A 744 8.68 -3.14 -11.71
CA ALA A 744 8.17 -2.74 -13.02
C ALA A 744 6.71 -3.22 -13.27
N ASP A 745 6.33 -4.37 -12.68
CA ASP A 745 4.98 -4.96 -12.81
C ASP A 745 3.92 -4.27 -11.92
N GLY A 746 4.35 -3.32 -11.07
CA GLY A 746 3.50 -2.70 -10.07
C GLY A 746 3.20 -3.60 -8.86
N GLU A 747 3.94 -4.69 -8.68
CA GLU A 747 3.92 -5.58 -7.51
C GLU A 747 4.60 -4.96 -6.28
#